data_AF-A0AAD4IQ11-F1
#
_entry.id   AF-A0AAD4IQ11-F1
#
_cell.length_a   1.000
_cell.length_b   1.000
_cell.length_c   1.000
_cell.angle_alpha   90.00
_cell.angle_beta   90.00
_cell.angle_gamma   90.00
#
_symmetry.space_group_name_H-M   'P 1'
#
loop_
_entity.id
_entity.type
_entity.pdbx_description
1 polymer ?
#
loop_
_entity_poly.entity_id
_entity_poly.type
_entity_poly.pdbx_seq_one_letter_code
_entity_poly.pdbx_strand_id
1 'polypeptide(L)'
;MVTTNGGEIMDMDEDGFAVEKSKPEFAAACSLTWKDLTVMITLSNGKTQTILDQLSGYAEPGTLTALIGPSGSGKSTLLDTLSGRLAPDAFLSGAILLNGRKAKLSFGKVAYVTQDENLIGTLTVRETIAYSAQLRLPDKMPWSEKTAIVENTILEMGLQDCADTVIGNWHLRGISGGERRRVSIAIEILMRPRLLFLDEPTSGLDSASAFFVTQTLRGLSTDKRTVIASIHQPSSEVFELFDRLCLLSGGRTVYFGEASQADEFFTSTGFPCPALSNPADHFIRCINSDFDKVRGSMKLQFETDDDPLEKVTAAEAIQILVESYRSSEYCSSTQEKIEEISKFKGSVVEFGGSEASFLKQAITLTQRSFVNMSRDFGYYWLRLVIFIVVTISIGTIYLDVGTSFNSIQARGACSSFVFGFVTFMCIGGFPSFVEDMKVFRRERLNGHYGVGAFVISNTLSAMPFLIMISIISGTICYFMVHFHPGFWHYAFFVLCLYASVTVVESLMMAIASIVPNFLLGILVGAGIQGIFMLVSGFFRLPDDMPKVFWRYPMSYLSFHFWALQGQYQNDLKGLMFDNQSPDLPKISGEFILEYIFQIDAFESAWATACKSLGNPKVIVPSGRTFLVSSVKFAGPCKSRSITFEILGTIIAHRREAWGNADVGEWLYFHEIEGLSVVGNEQGVIDGQGDSWWHHALRFSHCNNLHVTGLKHKNSQKNHISINGCNNVNIANLHITAPATSPNTDGIDISSSTNVHIQDCIMATGDDCIAINGGTSIVNISRITCGPGHGISIGSLGKDGKHDEVEGIHVDNCTFIRTQNGVRIKTWQGGAGFAKNIIFSNINFESADHPIIIDQQYCPHKKCNNAGSDVKVSDVKYLGIRGTSISKNATINLSCSEMVPCTGIVLENVNIKVVRSQAASVHCINAYGSAHICNPTVNCLKS
;
A
#
# COMPACT_ATOMS: atom_id res chain seq x y z
N MET A 1 42.77 -62.60 10.06
CA MET A 1 42.91 -63.36 11.33
C MET A 1 42.71 -62.41 12.49
N VAL A 2 42.20 -62.95 13.61
CA VAL A 2 41.77 -62.29 14.86
C VAL A 2 40.28 -61.95 14.91
N THR A 3 39.56 -62.91 15.50
CA THR A 3 38.22 -62.86 16.09
C THR A 3 38.24 -62.11 17.42
N THR A 4 37.20 -61.32 17.71
CA THR A 4 36.71 -61.09 19.09
C THR A 4 35.20 -60.92 19.11
N ASN A 5 34.54 -61.84 19.83
CA ASN A 5 33.14 -61.81 20.25
C ASN A 5 32.88 -60.74 21.31
N GLY A 6 31.65 -60.23 21.35
CA GLY A 6 31.03 -59.50 22.45
C GLY A 6 29.87 -58.68 21.90
N GLY A 7 28.62 -58.77 22.33
CA GLY A 7 27.95 -59.44 23.44
C GLY A 7 26.60 -58.72 23.52
N GLU A 8 25.50 -59.39 23.22
CA GLU A 8 24.16 -58.78 23.25
C GLU A 8 23.67 -58.66 24.69
N ILE A 9 23.28 -57.45 25.08
CA ILE A 9 22.59 -57.16 26.34
C ILE A 9 21.10 -57.45 26.11
N MET A 10 20.59 -58.47 26.81
CA MET A 10 19.15 -58.77 26.90
C MET A 10 18.59 -58.12 28.17
N ASP A 11 17.67 -57.17 28.02
CA ASP A 11 16.77 -56.76 29.10
C ASP A 11 15.47 -57.58 28.98
N MET A 12 15.05 -58.18 30.09
CA MET A 12 13.85 -59.02 30.22
C MET A 12 12.69 -58.21 30.79
N ASP A 13 11.54 -58.21 30.11
CA ASP A 13 10.24 -57.81 30.68
C ASP A 13 9.49 -59.04 31.25
N GLU A 14 8.62 -58.81 32.23
CA GLU A 14 7.98 -59.80 33.14
C GLU A 14 7.07 -60.86 32.49
N ASP A 15 6.88 -60.86 31.18
CA ASP A 15 6.00 -61.81 30.47
C ASP A 15 6.74 -62.59 29.36
N GLY A 16 7.88 -63.22 29.67
CA GLY A 16 8.34 -64.49 29.07
C GLY A 16 8.34 -64.71 27.54
N PHE A 17 8.23 -63.68 26.70
CA PHE A 17 8.24 -63.79 25.24
C PHE A 17 9.41 -63.02 24.63
N ALA A 18 10.29 -63.75 23.94
CA ALA A 18 11.35 -63.17 23.13
C ALA A 18 10.73 -62.43 21.93
N VAL A 19 10.81 -61.10 21.93
CA VAL A 19 10.53 -60.29 20.74
C VAL A 19 11.83 -60.09 20.00
N GLU A 20 12.06 -60.90 18.97
CA GLU A 20 13.03 -60.57 17.92
C GLU A 20 12.65 -59.21 17.33
N LYS A 21 13.53 -58.21 17.47
CA LYS A 21 13.40 -56.96 16.70
C LYS A 21 13.55 -57.31 15.22
N SER A 22 12.42 -57.47 14.55
CA SER A 22 12.37 -57.64 13.10
C SER A 22 13.10 -56.48 12.42
N LYS A 23 14.02 -56.84 11.52
CA LYS A 23 14.52 -55.92 10.47
C LYS A 23 13.32 -55.24 9.79
N PRO A 24 13.44 -53.97 9.36
CA PRO A 24 12.32 -53.25 8.76
C PRO A 24 11.76 -54.08 7.60
N GLU A 25 10.45 -54.34 7.66
CA GLU A 25 9.71 -55.12 6.66
C GLU A 25 10.09 -54.70 5.23
N PHE A 26 10.39 -55.70 4.40
CA PHE A 26 10.54 -55.55 2.95
C PHE A 26 9.39 -54.69 2.40
N ALA A 27 9.73 -53.56 1.78
CA ALA A 27 8.77 -52.61 1.25
C ALA A 27 7.79 -53.29 0.28
N ALA A 28 6.48 -53.14 0.51
CA ALA A 28 5.46 -53.70 -0.36
C ALA A 28 5.60 -53.18 -1.80
N ALA A 29 5.79 -54.11 -2.74
CA ALA A 29 6.06 -53.88 -4.15
C ALA A 29 4.92 -53.10 -4.86
N CYS A 30 5.24 -52.24 -5.84
CA CYS A 30 4.26 -51.36 -6.52
C CYS A 30 4.20 -51.59 -8.04
N SER A 31 3.13 -52.22 -8.53
CA SER A 31 2.83 -52.35 -9.96
C SER A 31 2.01 -51.15 -10.45
N LEU A 32 2.37 -50.62 -11.62
CA LEU A 32 1.65 -49.53 -12.30
C LEU A 32 1.04 -50.09 -13.59
N THR A 33 -0.24 -49.86 -13.84
CA THR A 33 -0.88 -50.20 -15.12
C THR A 33 -1.66 -49.01 -15.65
N TRP A 34 -1.70 -48.89 -16.98
CA TRP A 34 -2.50 -47.90 -17.67
C TRP A 34 -3.27 -48.54 -18.82
N LYS A 35 -4.52 -48.12 -18.99
CA LYS A 35 -5.45 -48.68 -19.97
C LYS A 35 -6.16 -47.58 -20.74
N ASP A 36 -6.11 -47.71 -22.06
CA ASP A 36 -6.79 -46.85 -23.05
C ASP A 36 -6.52 -45.36 -22.81
N LEU A 37 -5.29 -45.02 -22.43
CA LEU A 37 -4.89 -43.65 -22.11
C LEU A 37 -4.90 -42.76 -23.36
N THR A 38 -5.72 -41.72 -23.31
CA THR A 38 -5.80 -40.70 -24.35
C THR A 38 -5.62 -39.32 -23.73
N VAL A 39 -4.70 -38.52 -24.28
CA VAL A 39 -4.43 -37.14 -23.82
C VAL A 39 -4.68 -36.17 -24.96
N MET A 40 -5.52 -35.19 -24.71
CA MET A 40 -5.84 -34.11 -25.65
C MET A 40 -5.50 -32.75 -25.04
N ILE A 41 -4.85 -31.88 -25.81
CA ILE A 41 -4.50 -30.51 -25.40
C ILE A 41 -5.32 -29.53 -26.23
N THR A 42 -5.77 -28.44 -25.61
CA THR A 42 -6.44 -27.34 -26.33
C THR A 42 -5.38 -26.35 -26.82
N LEU A 43 -5.25 -26.21 -28.13
CA LEU A 43 -4.34 -25.24 -28.74
C LEU A 43 -4.88 -23.82 -28.57
N SER A 44 -4.01 -22.81 -28.69
CA SER A 44 -4.36 -21.38 -28.60
C SER A 44 -5.42 -20.93 -29.62
N ASN A 45 -5.61 -21.69 -30.71
CA ASN A 45 -6.64 -21.46 -31.73
C ASN A 45 -7.99 -22.14 -31.40
N GLY A 46 -8.13 -22.74 -30.21
CA GLY A 46 -9.33 -23.46 -29.75
C GLY A 46 -9.50 -24.87 -30.32
N LYS A 47 -8.60 -25.34 -31.20
CA LYS A 47 -8.64 -26.73 -31.70
C LYS A 47 -8.04 -27.68 -30.66
N THR A 48 -8.64 -28.85 -30.49
CA THR A 48 -8.07 -29.92 -29.69
C THR A 48 -7.11 -30.76 -30.52
N GLN A 49 -5.93 -31.05 -29.97
CA GLN A 49 -4.94 -31.95 -30.57
C GLN A 49 -4.75 -33.15 -29.66
N THR A 50 -4.93 -34.35 -30.21
CA THR A 50 -4.61 -35.60 -29.52
C THR A 50 -3.09 -35.80 -29.53
N ILE A 51 -2.50 -35.89 -28.34
CA ILE A 51 -1.06 -36.12 -28.14
C ILE A 51 -0.77 -37.59 -27.87
N LEU A 52 -1.65 -38.26 -27.11
CA LEU A 52 -1.58 -39.70 -26.83
C LEU A 52 -2.92 -40.33 -27.23
N ASP A 53 -2.89 -41.46 -27.93
CA ASP A 53 -4.06 -42.13 -28.49
C ASP A 53 -4.16 -43.61 -28.05
N GLN A 54 -5.03 -43.87 -27.07
CA GLN A 54 -5.38 -45.21 -26.57
C GLN A 54 -4.17 -46.09 -26.15
N LEU A 55 -3.25 -45.54 -25.38
CA LEU A 55 -2.09 -46.31 -24.89
C LEU A 55 -2.49 -47.25 -23.76
N SER A 56 -2.01 -48.49 -23.82
CA SER A 56 -2.15 -49.49 -22.77
C SER A 56 -0.80 -50.14 -22.47
N GLY A 57 -0.50 -50.38 -21.20
CA GLY A 57 0.76 -50.99 -20.75
C GLY A 57 0.86 -51.14 -19.23
N TYR A 58 1.98 -51.68 -18.78
CA TYR A 58 2.25 -51.92 -17.36
C TYR A 58 3.73 -51.77 -16.98
N ALA A 59 4.01 -51.63 -15.69
CA ALA A 59 5.35 -51.69 -15.12
C ALA A 59 5.30 -52.45 -13.78
N GLU A 60 6.24 -53.37 -13.60
CA GLU A 60 6.26 -54.29 -12.46
C GLU A 60 7.44 -53.99 -11.52
N PRO A 61 7.30 -54.33 -10.24
CA PRO A 61 8.40 -54.22 -9.29
C PRO A 61 9.54 -55.16 -9.68
N GLY A 62 10.76 -54.66 -9.71
CA GLY A 62 11.90 -55.44 -10.17
C GLY A 62 12.34 -55.12 -11.60
N THR A 63 11.54 -54.37 -12.37
CA THR A 63 11.83 -54.13 -13.79
C THR A 63 12.17 -52.68 -14.08
N LEU A 64 13.10 -52.48 -15.02
CA LEU A 64 13.42 -51.21 -15.63
C LEU A 64 12.73 -51.12 -17.01
N THR A 65 11.72 -50.24 -17.11
CA THR A 65 10.96 -50.02 -18.34
C THR A 65 11.46 -48.79 -19.07
N ALA A 66 11.94 -48.96 -20.31
CA ALA A 66 12.37 -47.86 -21.17
C ALA A 66 11.25 -47.39 -22.10
N LEU A 67 11.00 -46.08 -22.13
CA LEU A 67 10.14 -45.42 -23.11
C LEU A 67 11.03 -44.81 -24.20
N ILE A 68 10.98 -45.36 -25.41
CA ILE A 68 11.83 -44.95 -26.53
C ILE A 68 10.95 -44.48 -27.69
N GLY A 69 11.42 -43.46 -28.43
CA GLY A 69 10.71 -42.93 -29.57
C GLY A 69 11.30 -41.59 -30.03
N PRO A 70 10.98 -41.12 -31.24
CA PRO A 70 11.47 -39.86 -31.78
C PRO A 70 10.99 -38.66 -30.97
N SER A 71 11.60 -37.49 -31.22
CA SER A 71 11.14 -36.23 -30.66
C SER A 71 9.67 -35.99 -31.03
N GLY A 72 8.86 -35.52 -30.07
CA GLY A 72 7.43 -35.32 -30.29
C GLY A 72 6.56 -36.59 -30.31
N SER A 73 7.11 -37.78 -30.00
CA SER A 73 6.31 -39.01 -29.97
C SER A 73 5.37 -39.17 -28.77
N GLY A 74 5.46 -38.28 -27.78
CA GLY A 74 4.62 -38.30 -26.57
C GLY A 74 5.27 -38.94 -25.33
N LYS A 75 6.58 -39.24 -25.33
CA LYS A 75 7.30 -39.86 -24.19
C LYS A 75 7.13 -39.09 -22.87
N SER A 76 7.53 -37.82 -22.84
CA SER A 76 7.43 -36.98 -21.64
C SER A 76 5.96 -36.78 -21.24
N THR A 77 5.05 -36.62 -22.22
CA THR A 77 3.60 -36.55 -21.95
C THR A 77 3.07 -37.82 -21.30
N LEU A 78 3.55 -39.01 -21.71
CA LEU A 78 3.18 -40.27 -21.06
C LEU A 78 3.73 -40.33 -19.63
N LEU A 79 5.01 -39.98 -19.41
CA LEU A 79 5.59 -39.91 -18.07
C LEU A 79 4.84 -38.93 -17.15
N ASP A 80 4.50 -37.75 -17.65
CA ASP A 80 3.75 -36.74 -16.91
C ASP A 80 2.33 -37.20 -16.61
N THR A 81 1.70 -37.91 -17.54
CA THR A 81 0.37 -38.52 -17.33
C THR A 81 0.44 -39.60 -16.26
N LEU A 82 1.41 -40.51 -16.36
CA LEU A 82 1.61 -41.61 -15.42
C LEU A 82 2.03 -41.14 -14.03
N SER A 83 2.66 -39.97 -13.91
CA SER A 83 3.06 -39.39 -12.62
C SER A 83 2.04 -38.40 -12.04
N GLY A 84 0.94 -38.12 -12.75
CA GLY A 84 -0.10 -37.19 -12.33
C GLY A 84 0.28 -35.70 -12.43
N ARG A 85 1.19 -35.36 -13.35
CA ARG A 85 1.75 -34.02 -13.60
C ARG A 85 1.19 -33.32 -14.84
N LEU A 86 0.18 -33.93 -15.46
CA LEU A 86 -0.42 -33.39 -16.67
C LEU A 86 -0.95 -31.96 -16.44
N ALA A 87 -0.73 -31.09 -17.42
CA ALA A 87 -1.12 -29.69 -17.33
C ALA A 87 -2.65 -29.52 -17.15
N PRO A 88 -3.11 -28.45 -16.45
CA PRO A 88 -4.54 -28.27 -16.13
C PRO A 88 -5.46 -28.13 -17.36
N ASP A 89 -4.91 -27.71 -18.49
CA ASP A 89 -5.58 -27.50 -19.77
C ASP A 89 -5.64 -28.74 -20.67
N ALA A 90 -5.10 -29.87 -20.19
CA ALA A 90 -5.13 -31.13 -20.89
C ALA A 90 -6.25 -32.05 -20.38
N PHE A 91 -6.95 -32.69 -21.32
CA PHE A 91 -7.99 -33.67 -21.04
C PHE A 91 -7.42 -35.08 -21.07
N LEU A 92 -7.60 -35.80 -19.96
CA LEU A 92 -7.20 -37.20 -19.79
C LEU A 92 -8.43 -38.12 -19.88
N SER A 93 -8.38 -39.10 -20.78
CA SER A 93 -9.31 -40.24 -20.84
C SER A 93 -8.54 -41.55 -20.63
N GLY A 94 -9.22 -42.59 -20.14
CA GLY A 94 -8.63 -43.88 -19.77
C GLY A 94 -8.49 -44.09 -18.25
N ALA A 95 -7.72 -45.10 -17.85
CA ALA A 95 -7.52 -45.45 -16.44
C ALA A 95 -6.04 -45.69 -16.11
N ILE A 96 -5.59 -45.11 -15.00
CA ILE A 96 -4.29 -45.40 -14.38
C ILE A 96 -4.57 -46.11 -13.05
N LEU A 97 -3.93 -47.26 -12.87
CA LEU A 97 -4.13 -48.14 -11.71
C LEU A 97 -2.77 -48.41 -11.05
N LEU A 98 -2.75 -48.33 -9.72
CA LEU A 98 -1.61 -48.76 -8.89
C LEU A 98 -2.05 -49.97 -8.09
N ASN A 99 -1.34 -51.10 -8.22
CA ASN A 99 -1.71 -52.37 -7.58
C ASN A 99 -3.20 -52.72 -7.78
N GLY A 100 -3.70 -52.52 -9.01
CA GLY A 100 -5.08 -52.80 -9.39
C GLY A 100 -6.13 -51.79 -8.88
N ARG A 101 -5.75 -50.68 -8.23
CA ARG A 101 -6.67 -49.65 -7.74
C ARG A 101 -6.48 -48.34 -8.51
N LYS A 102 -7.59 -47.67 -8.86
CA LYS A 102 -7.52 -46.32 -9.41
C LYS A 102 -6.90 -45.40 -8.37
N ALA A 103 -5.75 -44.83 -8.69
CA ALA A 103 -5.02 -43.95 -7.79
C ALA A 103 -4.97 -42.56 -8.40
N LYS A 104 -5.37 -41.54 -7.61
CA LYS A 104 -5.00 -40.17 -7.92
C LYS A 104 -3.55 -39.99 -7.47
N LEU A 105 -2.63 -40.21 -8.40
CA LEU A 105 -1.25 -39.77 -8.25
C LEU A 105 -1.27 -38.25 -8.17
N SER A 106 -1.12 -37.73 -6.95
CA SER A 106 -1.14 -36.29 -6.69
C SER A 106 0.29 -35.77 -6.56
N PHE A 107 0.46 -34.45 -6.74
CA PHE A 107 1.71 -33.76 -6.49
C PHE A 107 2.37 -34.22 -5.18
N GLY A 108 3.68 -34.52 -5.25
CA GLY A 108 4.51 -34.89 -4.11
C GLY A 108 4.42 -36.33 -3.61
N LYS A 109 3.76 -37.23 -4.35
CA LYS A 109 3.64 -38.65 -3.98
C LYS A 109 4.56 -39.60 -4.75
N VAL A 110 4.99 -39.24 -5.96
CA VAL A 110 5.90 -40.10 -6.74
C VAL A 110 7.22 -39.38 -6.99
N ALA A 111 8.31 -40.14 -6.89
CA ALA A 111 9.64 -39.66 -7.24
C ALA A 111 9.74 -39.50 -8.75
N TYR A 112 10.18 -38.31 -9.17
CA TYR A 112 10.28 -37.96 -10.58
C TYR A 112 11.53 -37.09 -10.80
N VAL A 113 12.39 -37.55 -11.70
CA VAL A 113 13.58 -36.83 -12.13
C VAL A 113 13.24 -36.12 -13.44
N THR A 114 13.23 -34.79 -13.41
CA THR A 114 12.98 -33.94 -14.58
C THR A 114 14.18 -33.91 -15.53
N GLN A 115 13.94 -33.57 -16.80
CA GLN A 115 15.01 -33.32 -17.77
C GLN A 115 15.91 -32.17 -17.31
N ASP A 116 15.33 -31.04 -16.87
CA ASP A 116 16.09 -29.89 -16.38
C ASP A 116 16.71 -30.13 -14.98
N GLU A 117 18.00 -29.84 -14.87
CA GLU A 117 18.81 -30.03 -13.65
C GLU A 117 18.88 -28.75 -12.79
N ASN A 118 17.74 -28.23 -12.34
CA ASN A 118 17.71 -27.02 -11.52
C ASN A 118 18.19 -27.31 -10.08
N LEU A 119 19.46 -27.01 -9.78
CA LEU A 119 20.12 -27.19 -8.48
C LEU A 119 20.75 -25.87 -8.03
N ILE A 120 20.91 -25.69 -6.71
CA ILE A 120 21.56 -24.52 -6.13
C ILE A 120 23.08 -24.66 -6.30
N GLY A 121 23.67 -23.83 -7.16
CA GLY A 121 25.07 -23.98 -7.57
C GLY A 121 26.13 -23.67 -6.50
N THR A 122 25.78 -22.93 -5.46
CA THR A 122 26.71 -22.55 -4.36
C THR A 122 26.87 -23.63 -3.29
N LEU A 123 26.01 -24.65 -3.31
CA LEU A 123 26.05 -25.76 -2.38
C LEU A 123 26.92 -26.88 -2.93
N THR A 124 27.50 -27.65 -2.01
CA THR A 124 28.19 -28.90 -2.34
C THR A 124 27.21 -30.03 -2.63
N VAL A 125 27.70 -31.10 -3.26
CA VAL A 125 26.91 -32.32 -3.51
C VAL A 125 26.36 -32.87 -2.19
N ARG A 126 27.20 -33.03 -1.17
CA ARG A 126 26.82 -33.53 0.16
C ARG A 126 25.79 -32.63 0.83
N GLU A 127 26.00 -31.31 0.82
CA GLU A 127 25.03 -30.36 1.39
C GLU A 127 23.67 -30.45 0.71
N THR A 128 23.65 -30.55 -0.63
CA THR A 128 22.40 -30.62 -1.40
C THR A 128 21.59 -31.86 -1.07
N ILE A 129 22.25 -33.03 -1.00
CA ILE A 129 21.60 -34.30 -0.62
C ILE A 129 21.17 -34.24 0.85
N ALA A 130 22.02 -33.73 1.74
CA ALA A 130 21.71 -33.60 3.17
C ALA A 130 20.54 -32.67 3.46
N TYR A 131 20.43 -31.52 2.77
CA TYR A 131 19.27 -30.64 2.89
C TYR A 131 18.01 -31.33 2.41
N SER A 132 18.08 -32.06 1.29
CA SER A 132 16.94 -32.80 0.78
C SER A 132 16.49 -33.92 1.73
N ALA A 133 17.43 -34.55 2.43
CA ALA A 133 17.17 -35.51 3.49
C ALA A 133 16.46 -34.86 4.69
N GLN A 134 16.95 -33.70 5.14
CA GLN A 134 16.34 -32.96 6.25
C GLN A 134 14.92 -32.46 5.96
N LEU A 135 14.63 -32.16 4.70
CA LEU A 135 13.31 -31.66 4.27
C LEU A 135 12.26 -32.76 4.14
N ARG A 136 12.64 -34.04 3.99
CA ARG A 136 11.71 -35.13 3.71
C ARG A 136 11.71 -36.26 4.73
N LEU A 137 12.85 -36.55 5.38
CA LEU A 137 12.95 -37.59 6.40
C LEU A 137 12.32 -37.14 7.73
N PRO A 138 11.69 -38.06 8.49
CA PRO A 138 10.94 -37.73 9.70
C PRO A 138 11.78 -37.05 10.77
N ASP A 139 11.16 -36.15 11.53
CA ASP A 139 11.84 -35.31 12.54
C ASP A 139 12.44 -36.13 13.70
N LYS A 140 11.81 -37.26 14.04
CA LYS A 140 12.24 -38.15 15.13
C LYS A 140 13.50 -38.94 14.81
N MET A 141 13.87 -39.05 13.53
CA MET A 141 15.07 -39.79 13.11
C MET A 141 16.34 -39.02 13.55
N PRO A 142 17.28 -39.68 14.25
CA PRO A 142 18.51 -39.03 14.71
C PRO A 142 19.38 -38.57 13.54
N TRP A 143 20.16 -37.51 13.77
CA TRP A 143 21.02 -36.92 12.75
C TRP A 143 22.07 -37.90 12.20
N SER A 144 22.59 -38.80 13.02
CA SER A 144 23.56 -39.84 12.61
C SER A 144 22.96 -40.78 11.56
N GLU A 145 21.69 -41.18 11.72
CA GLU A 145 20.99 -42.04 10.77
C GLU A 145 20.67 -41.30 9.48
N LYS A 146 20.23 -40.03 9.56
CA LYS A 146 20.04 -39.17 8.37
C LYS A 146 21.34 -39.02 7.59
N THR A 147 22.46 -38.83 8.29
CA THR A 147 23.79 -38.71 7.67
C THR A 147 24.20 -40.02 7.02
N ALA A 148 24.00 -41.17 7.68
CA ALA A 148 24.29 -42.47 7.10
C ALA A 148 23.50 -42.74 5.82
N ILE A 149 22.22 -42.32 5.75
CA ILE A 149 21.41 -42.40 4.52
C ILE A 149 22.02 -41.55 3.40
N VAL A 150 22.44 -40.32 3.72
CA VAL A 150 23.10 -39.40 2.77
C VAL A 150 24.40 -40.01 2.23
N GLU A 151 25.27 -40.51 3.12
CA GLU A 151 26.53 -41.15 2.72
C GLU A 151 26.29 -42.38 1.84
N ASN A 152 25.33 -43.23 2.22
CA ASN A 152 24.98 -44.39 1.41
C ASN A 152 24.46 -43.99 0.03
N THR A 153 23.65 -42.94 -0.06
CA THR A 153 23.16 -42.43 -1.36
C THR A 153 24.30 -41.87 -2.22
N ILE A 154 25.28 -41.18 -1.62
CA ILE A 154 26.48 -40.69 -2.33
C ILE A 154 27.31 -41.87 -2.85
N LEU A 155 27.46 -42.92 -2.04
CA LEU A 155 28.16 -44.16 -2.43
C LEU A 155 27.44 -44.88 -3.57
N GLU A 156 26.12 -45.08 -3.45
CA GLU A 156 25.27 -45.75 -4.45
C GLU A 156 25.32 -45.05 -5.82
N MET A 157 25.43 -43.71 -5.83
CA MET A 157 25.49 -42.91 -7.06
C MET A 157 26.91 -42.64 -7.58
N GLY A 158 27.96 -43.20 -6.97
CA GLY A 158 29.34 -42.97 -7.41
C GLY A 158 29.76 -41.50 -7.35
N LEU A 159 29.37 -40.78 -6.29
CA LEU A 159 29.61 -39.34 -6.11
C LEU A 159 30.65 -39.04 -5.02
N GLN A 160 31.42 -40.03 -4.56
CA GLN A 160 32.38 -39.90 -3.45
C GLN A 160 33.44 -38.83 -3.72
N ASP A 161 34.05 -38.87 -4.91
CA ASP A 161 35.17 -38.00 -5.27
C ASP A 161 34.75 -36.52 -5.38
N CYS A 162 33.47 -36.27 -5.69
CA CYS A 162 32.91 -34.93 -5.82
C CYS A 162 31.97 -34.55 -4.67
N ALA A 163 31.90 -35.33 -3.59
CA ALA A 163 30.91 -35.15 -2.52
C ALA A 163 30.99 -33.76 -1.86
N ASP A 164 32.20 -33.26 -1.64
CA ASP A 164 32.46 -31.96 -1.01
C ASP A 164 32.76 -30.85 -2.04
N THR A 165 32.54 -31.13 -3.32
CA THR A 165 32.70 -30.17 -4.42
C THR A 165 31.39 -29.41 -4.64
N VAL A 166 31.48 -28.09 -4.94
CA VAL A 166 30.32 -27.25 -5.27
C VAL A 166 29.69 -27.68 -6.59
N ILE A 167 28.36 -27.63 -6.67
CA ILE A 167 27.61 -27.98 -7.89
C ILE A 167 27.98 -27.05 -9.05
N GLY A 168 28.23 -25.78 -8.75
CA GLY A 168 28.61 -24.76 -9.73
C GLY A 168 27.42 -24.02 -10.32
N ASN A 169 27.69 -22.78 -10.73
CA ASN A 169 26.75 -21.90 -11.39
C ASN A 169 27.43 -21.22 -12.60
N TRP A 170 26.85 -20.17 -13.15
CA TRP A 170 27.38 -19.48 -14.33
C TRP A 170 28.75 -18.81 -14.11
N HIS A 171 29.10 -18.42 -12.87
CA HIS A 171 30.35 -17.74 -12.54
C HIS A 171 31.33 -18.60 -11.72
N LEU A 172 30.84 -19.69 -11.10
CA LEU A 172 31.59 -20.62 -10.27
C LEU A 172 31.59 -21.99 -10.94
N ARG A 173 32.75 -22.42 -11.43
CA ARG A 173 32.92 -23.77 -11.98
C ARG A 173 32.67 -24.80 -10.89
N GLY A 174 31.85 -25.81 -11.18
CA GLY A 174 31.54 -26.91 -10.28
C GLY A 174 31.76 -28.28 -10.92
N ILE A 175 30.90 -29.22 -10.54
CA ILE A 175 30.92 -30.61 -11.01
C ILE A 175 30.59 -30.73 -12.52
N SER A 176 30.92 -31.88 -13.10
CA SER A 176 30.58 -32.22 -14.49
C SER A 176 29.08 -32.41 -14.70
N GLY A 177 28.61 -32.37 -15.96
CA GLY A 177 27.21 -32.63 -16.29
C GLY A 177 26.74 -34.02 -15.87
N GLY A 178 27.59 -35.05 -16.05
CA GLY A 178 27.30 -36.41 -15.58
C GLY A 178 27.13 -36.52 -14.08
N GLU A 179 28.03 -35.89 -13.31
CA GLU A 179 27.90 -35.83 -11.85
C GLU A 179 26.64 -35.07 -11.44
N ARG A 180 26.33 -33.95 -12.08
CA ARG A 180 25.13 -33.15 -11.80
C ARG A 180 23.84 -33.94 -12.04
N ARG A 181 23.79 -34.73 -13.12
CA ARG A 181 22.69 -35.65 -13.41
C ARG A 181 22.54 -36.70 -12.32
N ARG A 182 23.64 -37.31 -11.89
CA ARG A 182 23.66 -38.27 -10.77
C ARG A 182 23.18 -37.63 -9.47
N VAL A 183 23.55 -36.39 -9.17
CA VAL A 183 23.04 -35.64 -7.99
C VAL A 183 21.53 -35.43 -8.07
N SER A 184 21.00 -35.09 -9.24
CA SER A 184 19.54 -34.93 -9.41
C SER A 184 18.79 -36.25 -9.16
N ILE A 185 19.36 -37.39 -9.57
CA ILE A 185 18.80 -38.72 -9.28
C ILE A 185 18.96 -39.06 -7.80
N ALA A 186 20.13 -38.81 -7.21
CA ALA A 186 20.46 -39.04 -5.80
C ALA A 186 19.41 -38.41 -4.86
N ILE A 187 19.00 -37.18 -5.18
CA ILE A 187 17.96 -36.46 -4.43
C ILE A 187 16.64 -37.25 -4.45
N GLU A 188 16.22 -37.80 -5.57
CA GLU A 188 14.92 -38.50 -5.63
C GLU A 188 14.97 -39.91 -5.01
N ILE A 189 16.09 -40.61 -5.12
CA ILE A 189 16.22 -41.98 -4.58
C ILE A 189 16.41 -42.02 -3.07
N LEU A 190 16.78 -40.90 -2.44
CA LEU A 190 17.05 -40.81 -0.99
C LEU A 190 15.87 -41.28 -0.13
N MET A 191 14.64 -41.04 -0.57
CA MET A 191 13.43 -41.49 0.13
C MET A 191 13.09 -42.97 -0.13
N ARG A 192 13.96 -43.71 -0.85
CA ARG A 192 13.74 -45.08 -1.32
C ARG A 192 12.35 -45.27 -1.94
N PRO A 193 12.01 -44.50 -2.98
CA PRO A 193 10.68 -44.53 -3.59
C PRO A 193 10.40 -45.89 -4.23
N ARG A 194 9.16 -46.37 -4.09
CA ARG A 194 8.71 -47.65 -4.69
C ARG A 194 8.50 -47.55 -6.20
N LEU A 195 8.17 -46.35 -6.68
CA LEU A 195 7.92 -46.02 -8.07
C LEU A 195 8.76 -44.78 -8.42
N LEU A 196 9.60 -44.90 -9.45
CA LEU A 196 10.53 -43.86 -9.88
C LEU A 196 10.33 -43.59 -11.37
N PHE A 197 10.07 -42.33 -11.71
CA PHE A 197 10.00 -41.85 -13.09
C PHE A 197 11.24 -41.01 -13.41
N LEU A 198 11.84 -41.22 -14.58
CA LEU A 198 12.98 -40.41 -15.05
C LEU A 198 12.73 -39.91 -16.47
N ASP A 199 12.79 -38.60 -16.67
CA ASP A 199 12.70 -38.00 -18.00
C ASP A 199 14.10 -37.74 -18.57
N GLU A 200 14.46 -38.55 -19.58
CA GLU A 200 15.72 -38.53 -20.33
C GLU A 200 16.99 -38.57 -19.47
N PRO A 201 17.15 -39.50 -18.50
CA PRO A 201 18.26 -39.49 -17.53
C PRO A 201 19.65 -39.56 -18.16
N THR A 202 19.78 -40.04 -19.40
CA THR A 202 21.05 -40.17 -20.14
C THR A 202 21.33 -39.02 -21.12
N SER A 203 20.42 -38.05 -21.26
CA SER A 203 20.58 -36.95 -22.22
C SER A 203 21.72 -36.00 -21.81
N GLY A 204 22.54 -35.60 -22.79
CA GLY A 204 23.71 -34.74 -22.56
C GLY A 204 24.90 -35.43 -21.86
N LEU A 205 24.84 -36.75 -21.65
CA LEU A 205 25.93 -37.54 -21.06
C LEU A 205 26.79 -38.21 -22.13
N ASP A 206 28.07 -38.43 -21.80
CA ASP A 206 28.93 -39.34 -22.56
C ASP A 206 28.53 -40.81 -22.32
N SER A 207 28.95 -41.70 -23.21
CA SER A 207 28.53 -43.11 -23.19
C SER A 207 28.86 -43.84 -21.88
N ALA A 208 30.01 -43.55 -21.25
CA ALA A 208 30.41 -44.18 -19.99
C ALA A 208 29.54 -43.70 -18.83
N SER A 209 29.28 -42.39 -18.74
CA SER A 209 28.36 -41.85 -17.73
C SER A 209 26.93 -42.33 -17.92
N ALA A 210 26.44 -42.44 -19.16
CA ALA A 210 25.11 -42.96 -19.47
C ALA A 210 24.96 -44.43 -19.07
N PHE A 211 25.98 -45.25 -19.33
CA PHE A 211 26.02 -46.64 -18.89
C PHE A 211 25.99 -46.74 -17.36
N PHE A 212 26.82 -45.95 -16.66
CA PHE A 212 26.84 -45.93 -15.19
C PHE A 212 25.47 -45.57 -14.60
N VAL A 213 24.83 -44.52 -15.12
CA VAL A 213 23.50 -44.08 -14.67
C VAL A 213 22.48 -45.20 -14.88
N THR A 214 22.44 -45.80 -16.07
CA THR A 214 21.47 -46.86 -16.39
C THR A 214 21.71 -48.11 -15.56
N GLN A 215 22.97 -48.50 -15.35
CA GLN A 215 23.35 -49.62 -14.48
C GLN A 215 22.91 -49.38 -13.04
N THR A 216 23.04 -48.15 -12.55
CA THR A 216 22.56 -47.77 -11.22
C THR A 216 21.03 -47.88 -11.14
N LEU A 217 20.30 -47.41 -12.16
CA LEU A 217 18.83 -47.55 -12.24
C LEU A 217 18.39 -49.02 -12.26
N ARG A 218 19.14 -49.89 -12.94
CA ARG A 218 18.92 -51.35 -12.93
C ARG A 218 19.22 -51.97 -11.56
N GLY A 219 20.24 -51.49 -10.86
CA GLY A 219 20.49 -51.85 -9.46
C GLY A 219 19.30 -51.50 -8.57
N LEU A 220 18.75 -50.29 -8.75
CA LEU A 220 17.56 -49.83 -8.00
C LEU A 220 16.30 -50.62 -8.34
N SER A 221 16.09 -51.06 -9.58
CA SER A 221 14.95 -51.92 -9.93
C SER A 221 15.08 -53.28 -9.24
N THR A 222 16.29 -53.85 -9.19
CA THR A 222 16.58 -55.14 -8.53
C THR A 222 16.15 -55.17 -7.05
N ASP A 223 16.17 -54.03 -6.36
CA ASP A 223 15.63 -53.81 -5.01
C ASP A 223 14.08 -53.84 -4.93
N LYS A 224 13.39 -54.49 -5.89
CA LYS A 224 11.92 -54.55 -6.01
C LYS A 224 11.25 -53.18 -6.18
N ARG A 225 11.95 -52.22 -6.79
CA ARG A 225 11.39 -50.92 -7.19
C ARG A 225 10.92 -50.98 -8.64
N THR A 226 9.95 -50.15 -8.97
CA THR A 226 9.44 -50.00 -10.34
C THR A 226 10.04 -48.74 -10.93
N VAL A 227 10.87 -48.88 -11.97
CA VAL A 227 11.58 -47.76 -12.58
C VAL A 227 11.13 -47.62 -14.03
N ILE A 228 10.71 -46.41 -14.40
CA ILE A 228 10.30 -46.07 -15.77
C ILE A 228 11.12 -44.87 -16.22
N ALA A 229 11.84 -45.01 -17.31
CA ALA A 229 12.70 -43.96 -17.85
C ALA A 229 12.37 -43.69 -19.32
N SER A 230 12.22 -42.42 -19.72
CA SER A 230 12.28 -42.06 -21.14
C SER A 230 13.74 -42.00 -21.57
N ILE A 231 14.08 -42.61 -22.70
CA ILE A 231 15.47 -42.68 -23.18
C ILE A 231 15.49 -42.22 -24.64
N HIS A 232 16.38 -41.27 -24.93
CA HIS A 232 16.61 -40.77 -26.26
C HIS A 232 17.91 -41.40 -26.81
N GLN A 233 17.78 -42.26 -27.83
CA GLN A 233 18.89 -42.92 -28.55
C GLN A 233 19.96 -43.57 -27.62
N PRO A 234 19.67 -44.73 -27.01
CA PRO A 234 20.65 -45.44 -26.20
C PRO A 234 21.72 -46.15 -27.05
N SER A 235 22.93 -46.27 -26.52
CA SER A 235 23.93 -47.20 -27.06
C SER A 235 23.47 -48.66 -26.86
N SER A 236 24.04 -49.59 -27.63
CA SER A 236 23.69 -51.01 -27.53
C SER A 236 23.90 -51.57 -26.11
N GLU A 237 25.00 -51.21 -25.45
CA GLU A 237 25.26 -51.60 -24.05
C GLU A 237 24.20 -51.09 -23.08
N VAL A 238 23.70 -49.86 -23.28
CA VAL A 238 22.63 -49.29 -22.45
C VAL A 238 21.29 -49.97 -22.76
N PHE A 239 21.04 -50.30 -24.03
CA PHE A 239 19.80 -50.95 -24.47
C PHE A 239 19.63 -52.34 -23.83
N GLU A 240 20.70 -53.12 -23.71
CA GLU A 240 20.71 -54.44 -23.07
C GLU A 240 20.39 -54.42 -21.57
N LEU A 241 20.45 -53.26 -20.92
CA LEU A 241 20.13 -53.12 -19.49
C LEU A 241 18.63 -53.02 -19.22
N PHE A 242 17.80 -52.76 -20.24
CA PHE A 242 16.36 -52.59 -20.07
C PHE A 242 15.64 -53.94 -20.03
N ASP A 243 14.77 -54.14 -19.04
CA ASP A 243 13.96 -55.35 -18.95
C ASP A 243 12.75 -55.28 -19.90
N ARG A 244 12.17 -54.08 -20.05
CA ARG A 244 10.99 -53.82 -20.89
C ARG A 244 11.17 -52.60 -21.77
N LEU A 245 10.57 -52.67 -22.95
CA LEU A 245 10.60 -51.61 -23.95
C LEU A 245 9.18 -51.17 -24.30
N CYS A 246 8.94 -49.86 -24.32
CA CYS A 246 7.77 -49.22 -24.88
C CYS A 246 8.20 -48.28 -26.01
N LEU A 247 7.89 -48.63 -27.25
CA LEU A 247 8.15 -47.80 -28.41
C LEU A 247 6.93 -46.96 -28.75
N LEU A 248 7.13 -45.65 -28.81
CA LEU A 248 6.09 -44.66 -29.12
C LEU A 248 6.41 -43.90 -30.39
N SER A 249 5.42 -43.73 -31.27
CA SER A 249 5.50 -42.85 -32.44
C SER A 249 4.19 -42.12 -32.68
N GLY A 250 4.25 -40.79 -32.79
CA GLY A 250 3.08 -39.93 -33.01
C GLY A 250 1.95 -40.15 -32.00
N GLY A 251 2.27 -40.41 -30.73
CA GLY A 251 1.28 -40.66 -29.69
C GLY A 251 0.66 -42.05 -29.68
N ARG A 252 1.16 -42.99 -30.48
CA ARG A 252 0.66 -44.37 -30.56
C ARG A 252 1.74 -45.37 -30.14
N THR A 253 1.32 -46.48 -29.53
CA THR A 253 2.21 -47.60 -29.20
C THR A 253 2.55 -48.39 -30.45
N VAL A 254 3.85 -48.47 -30.76
CA VAL A 254 4.39 -49.28 -31.85
C VAL A 254 4.75 -50.68 -31.36
N TYR A 255 5.30 -50.76 -30.15
CA TYR A 255 5.66 -52.02 -29.50
C TYR A 255 5.65 -51.83 -27.98
N PHE A 256 5.21 -52.83 -27.25
CA PHE A 256 5.37 -52.91 -25.81
C PHE A 256 5.59 -54.37 -25.40
N GLY A 257 6.69 -54.65 -24.70
CA GLY A 257 7.11 -56.01 -24.39
C GLY A 257 8.48 -56.08 -23.71
N GLU A 258 9.09 -57.26 -23.70
CA GLU A 258 10.48 -57.44 -23.26
C GLU A 258 11.45 -56.81 -24.27
N ALA A 259 12.52 -56.16 -23.80
CA ALA A 259 13.45 -55.49 -24.71
C ALA A 259 14.18 -56.47 -25.67
N SER A 260 14.43 -57.69 -25.20
CA SER A 260 15.04 -58.79 -25.97
C SER A 260 14.19 -59.28 -27.14
N GLN A 261 12.86 -59.22 -27.02
CA GLN A 261 11.90 -59.70 -28.03
C GLN A 261 11.57 -58.65 -29.10
N ALA A 262 12.03 -57.41 -28.93
CA ALA A 262 11.74 -56.34 -29.88
C ALA A 262 12.29 -56.64 -31.28
N ASP A 263 13.50 -57.21 -31.39
CA ASP A 263 14.11 -57.53 -32.68
C ASP A 263 13.32 -58.60 -33.47
N GLU A 264 12.76 -59.58 -32.76
CA GLU A 264 11.89 -60.62 -33.34
C GLU A 264 10.58 -60.03 -33.88
N PHE A 265 9.98 -59.08 -33.16
CA PHE A 265 8.80 -58.35 -33.63
C PHE A 265 9.09 -57.52 -34.90
N PHE A 266 10.21 -56.80 -34.95
CA PHE A 266 10.59 -56.03 -36.14
C PHE A 266 10.93 -56.94 -37.34
N THR A 267 11.54 -58.09 -37.09
CA THR A 267 11.83 -59.09 -38.13
C THR A 267 10.55 -59.71 -38.69
N SER A 268 9.60 -60.11 -37.84
CA SER A 268 8.32 -60.70 -38.28
C SER A 268 7.41 -59.74 -39.04
N THR A 269 7.55 -58.43 -38.81
CA THR A 269 6.79 -57.39 -39.51
C THR A 269 7.43 -56.93 -40.82
N GLY A 270 8.61 -57.47 -41.18
CA GLY A 270 9.30 -57.19 -42.44
C GLY A 270 10.36 -56.08 -42.37
N PHE A 271 10.76 -55.66 -41.16
CA PHE A 271 11.77 -54.63 -40.91
C PHE A 271 12.94 -55.15 -40.05
N PRO A 272 13.65 -56.23 -40.46
CA PRO A 272 14.73 -56.81 -39.67
C PRO A 272 15.87 -55.81 -39.41
N CYS A 273 16.50 -55.90 -38.25
CA CYS A 273 17.66 -55.08 -37.93
C CYS A 273 18.87 -55.49 -38.81
N PRO A 274 19.55 -54.56 -39.49
CA PRO A 274 20.75 -54.87 -40.27
C PRO A 274 21.87 -55.42 -39.39
N ALA A 275 22.71 -56.30 -39.97
CA ALA A 275 23.88 -56.81 -39.27
C ALA A 275 24.82 -55.67 -38.83
N LEU A 276 25.39 -55.78 -37.63
CA LEU A 276 26.32 -54.80 -37.03
C LEU A 276 25.70 -53.40 -36.79
N SER A 277 24.37 -53.29 -36.81
CA SER A 277 23.67 -52.05 -36.45
C SER A 277 23.14 -52.11 -35.01
N ASN A 278 23.06 -50.95 -34.36
CA ASN A 278 22.44 -50.83 -33.04
C ASN A 278 20.92 -51.03 -33.16
N PRO A 279 20.32 -52.04 -32.50
CA PRO A 279 18.88 -52.29 -32.58
C PRO A 279 18.04 -51.07 -32.19
N ALA A 280 18.47 -50.34 -31.15
CA ALA A 280 17.73 -49.17 -30.69
C ALA A 280 17.68 -48.04 -31.73
N ASP A 281 18.79 -47.82 -32.46
CA ASP A 281 18.85 -46.83 -33.54
C ASP A 281 18.01 -47.27 -34.74
N HIS A 282 18.04 -48.57 -35.07
CA HIS A 282 17.18 -49.14 -36.11
C HIS A 282 15.70 -48.95 -35.79
N PHE A 283 15.26 -49.28 -34.56
CA PHE A 283 13.87 -49.09 -34.14
C PHE A 283 13.45 -47.62 -34.24
N ILE A 284 14.29 -46.68 -33.78
CA ILE A 284 14.00 -45.24 -33.88
C ILE A 284 13.93 -44.79 -35.34
N ARG A 285 14.82 -45.29 -36.21
CA ARG A 285 14.81 -44.98 -37.66
C ARG A 285 13.52 -45.47 -38.33
N CYS A 286 13.04 -46.67 -38.01
CA CYS A 286 11.79 -47.23 -38.53
C CYS A 286 10.55 -46.42 -38.14
N ILE A 287 10.56 -45.82 -36.94
CA ILE A 287 9.39 -45.17 -36.36
C ILE A 287 9.43 -43.64 -36.42
N ASN A 288 10.41 -43.05 -37.12
CA ASN A 288 10.61 -41.61 -37.21
C ASN A 288 10.33 -41.07 -38.62
N SER A 289 9.24 -40.32 -38.76
CA SER A 289 8.82 -39.73 -40.03
C SER A 289 9.67 -38.53 -40.49
N ASP A 290 10.54 -37.97 -39.63
CA ASP A 290 11.41 -36.86 -40.02
C ASP A 290 12.51 -37.29 -41.02
N PHE A 291 12.89 -38.57 -41.03
CA PHE A 291 13.82 -39.10 -42.02
C PHE A 291 13.28 -39.01 -43.46
N ASP A 292 11.96 -39.07 -43.66
CA ASP A 292 11.35 -38.90 -44.98
C ASP A 292 11.54 -37.47 -45.52
N LYS A 293 11.45 -36.45 -44.64
CA LYS A 293 11.68 -35.04 -45.02
C LYS A 293 13.12 -34.80 -45.45
N VAL A 294 14.05 -35.39 -44.70
CA VAL A 294 15.49 -35.29 -44.96
C VAL A 294 15.87 -36.04 -46.24
N ARG A 295 15.35 -37.26 -46.45
CA ARG A 295 15.51 -38.03 -47.70
C ARG A 295 14.95 -37.29 -48.91
N GLY A 296 13.80 -36.63 -48.77
CA GLY A 296 13.22 -35.77 -49.82
C GLY A 296 14.13 -34.62 -50.24
N SER A 297 14.95 -34.09 -49.32
CA SER A 297 15.91 -33.02 -49.58
C SER A 297 17.28 -33.48 -50.08
N MET A 298 17.69 -34.73 -49.79
CA MET A 298 19.02 -35.28 -50.10
C MET A 298 19.08 -36.25 -51.30
N LYS A 299 17.98 -36.38 -52.05
CA LYS A 299 17.83 -37.26 -53.23
C LYS A 299 18.83 -37.05 -54.40
N LEU A 300 19.90 -36.27 -54.23
CA LEU A 300 20.83 -35.93 -55.31
C LEU A 300 22.18 -36.67 -55.31
N GLN A 301 22.57 -37.50 -54.33
CA GLN A 301 23.98 -37.96 -54.30
C GLN A 301 24.37 -39.40 -53.96
N PHE A 302 23.53 -40.33 -53.50
CA PHE A 302 24.00 -41.71 -53.28
C PHE A 302 22.92 -42.75 -53.60
N GLU A 303 23.12 -43.51 -54.68
CA GLU A 303 22.51 -44.82 -54.92
C GLU A 303 23.44 -45.88 -54.32
N THR A 304 22.87 -46.77 -53.49
CA THR A 304 23.16 -48.20 -53.28
C THR A 304 22.99 -48.58 -51.80
N ASP A 305 21.82 -49.10 -51.41
CA ASP A 305 21.75 -50.29 -50.56
C ASP A 305 20.37 -50.98 -50.63
N ASP A 306 20.32 -52.29 -50.41
CA ASP A 306 19.12 -53.14 -50.50
C ASP A 306 18.23 -53.06 -49.23
N ASP A 307 18.16 -51.87 -48.60
CA ASP A 307 17.45 -51.67 -47.33
C ASP A 307 15.93 -51.61 -47.56
N PRO A 308 15.11 -52.52 -46.95
CA PRO A 308 13.65 -52.48 -47.07
C PRO A 308 13.04 -51.15 -46.59
N LEU A 309 13.75 -50.37 -45.77
CA LEU A 309 13.35 -49.02 -45.36
C LEU A 309 13.42 -47.98 -46.49
N GLU A 310 14.04 -48.26 -47.63
CA GLU A 310 14.07 -47.34 -48.78
C GLU A 310 12.83 -47.46 -49.68
N LYS A 311 12.08 -48.57 -49.57
CA LYS A 311 10.94 -48.90 -50.45
C LYS A 311 9.59 -48.41 -49.91
N VAL A 312 9.52 -48.00 -48.64
CA VAL A 312 8.29 -47.63 -47.93
C VAL A 312 8.51 -46.29 -47.21
N THR A 313 7.50 -45.42 -47.16
CA THR A 313 7.60 -44.19 -46.37
C THR A 313 7.57 -44.51 -44.87
N ALA A 314 8.26 -43.75 -44.03
CA ALA A 314 8.23 -43.98 -42.59
C ALA A 314 6.80 -43.85 -42.01
N ALA A 315 5.93 -43.03 -42.62
CA ALA A 315 4.51 -42.96 -42.25
C ALA A 315 3.75 -44.29 -42.48
N GLU A 316 3.98 -44.94 -43.62
CA GLU A 316 3.42 -46.25 -43.93
C GLU A 316 4.02 -47.34 -43.05
N ALA A 317 5.34 -47.30 -42.80
CA ALA A 317 6.02 -48.23 -41.89
C ALA A 317 5.46 -48.15 -40.46
N ILE A 318 5.25 -46.93 -39.93
CA ILE A 318 4.62 -46.72 -38.62
C ILE A 318 3.21 -47.31 -38.60
N GLN A 319 2.41 -47.13 -39.66
CA GLN A 319 1.05 -47.66 -39.71
C GLN A 319 1.05 -49.20 -39.72
N ILE A 320 1.93 -49.82 -40.52
CA ILE A 320 2.11 -51.28 -40.56
C ILE A 320 2.50 -51.80 -39.18
N LEU A 321 3.48 -51.19 -38.52
CA LEU A 321 3.96 -51.63 -37.21
C LEU A 321 2.89 -51.48 -36.12
N VAL A 322 2.14 -50.37 -36.11
CA VAL A 322 1.04 -50.16 -35.13
C VAL A 322 -0.08 -51.19 -35.31
N GLU A 323 -0.48 -51.47 -36.55
CA GLU A 323 -1.54 -52.46 -36.81
C GLU A 323 -1.06 -53.89 -36.54
N SER A 324 0.21 -54.18 -36.86
CA SER A 324 0.84 -55.46 -36.56
C SER A 324 0.94 -55.68 -35.05
N TYR A 325 1.28 -54.64 -34.27
CA TYR A 325 1.29 -54.74 -32.81
C TYR A 325 -0.12 -55.01 -32.27
N ARG A 326 -1.14 -54.26 -32.71
CA ARG A 326 -2.54 -54.46 -32.28
C ARG A 326 -3.08 -55.87 -32.55
N SER A 327 -2.64 -56.50 -33.64
CA SER A 327 -3.03 -57.88 -34.01
C SER A 327 -2.08 -58.96 -33.49
N SER A 328 -0.96 -58.59 -32.85
CA SER A 328 0.05 -59.53 -32.36
C SER A 328 -0.31 -60.19 -31.01
N GLU A 329 0.37 -61.31 -30.73
CA GLU A 329 0.35 -61.96 -29.42
C GLU A 329 0.88 -61.05 -28.30
N TYR A 330 1.82 -60.14 -28.60
CA TYR A 330 2.38 -59.18 -27.64
C TYR A 330 1.33 -58.23 -27.04
N CYS A 331 0.42 -57.70 -27.89
CA CYS A 331 -0.66 -56.83 -27.41
C CYS A 331 -1.69 -57.62 -26.58
N SER A 332 -2.01 -58.84 -27.02
CA SER A 332 -2.93 -59.73 -26.28
C SER A 332 -2.38 -60.11 -24.90
N SER A 333 -1.12 -60.53 -24.83
CA SER A 333 -0.40 -60.83 -23.58
C SER A 333 -0.31 -59.61 -22.66
N THR A 334 -0.06 -58.43 -23.22
CA THR A 334 -0.04 -57.18 -22.46
C THR A 334 -1.40 -56.89 -21.83
N GLN A 335 -2.48 -57.07 -22.59
CA GLN A 335 -3.83 -56.82 -22.13
C GLN A 335 -4.28 -57.84 -21.07
N GLU A 336 -3.95 -59.11 -21.26
CA GLU A 336 -4.18 -60.16 -20.26
C GLU A 336 -3.47 -59.85 -18.94
N LYS A 337 -2.20 -59.42 -19.01
CA LYS A 337 -1.41 -59.07 -17.81
C LYS A 337 -1.92 -57.80 -17.12
N ILE A 338 -2.38 -56.80 -17.87
CA ILE A 338 -3.07 -55.62 -17.30
C ILE A 338 -4.34 -56.07 -16.56
N GLU A 339 -5.11 -57.00 -17.14
CA GLU A 339 -6.32 -57.53 -16.51
C GLU A 339 -6.00 -58.34 -15.26
N GLU A 340 -4.94 -59.16 -15.27
CA GLU A 340 -4.44 -59.91 -14.12
C GLU A 340 -4.07 -58.97 -12.96
N ILE A 341 -3.23 -57.97 -13.22
CA ILE A 341 -2.81 -56.98 -12.21
C ILE A 341 -4.01 -56.16 -11.73
N SER A 342 -4.98 -55.88 -12.60
CA SER A 342 -6.21 -55.15 -12.23
C SER A 342 -7.14 -55.94 -11.30
N LYS A 343 -7.17 -57.27 -11.43
CA LYS A 343 -7.97 -58.18 -10.58
C LYS A 343 -7.36 -58.29 -9.18
N PHE A 344 -6.03 -58.31 -9.09
CA PHE A 344 -5.33 -58.36 -7.81
C PHE A 344 -5.29 -56.97 -7.15
N LYS A 345 -6.29 -56.65 -6.32
CA LYS A 345 -6.31 -55.42 -5.51
C LYS A 345 -5.29 -55.52 -4.37
N GLY A 346 -4.04 -55.23 -4.67
CA GLY A 346 -2.94 -55.19 -3.71
C GLY A 346 -3.14 -54.16 -2.59
N SER A 347 -2.17 -54.07 -1.68
CA SER A 347 -2.17 -53.12 -0.57
C SER A 347 -2.24 -51.67 -1.08
N VAL A 348 -2.90 -50.81 -0.31
CA VAL A 348 -2.91 -49.36 -0.58
C VAL A 348 -1.49 -48.86 -0.38
N VAL A 349 -0.86 -48.40 -1.46
CA VAL A 349 0.45 -47.75 -1.36
C VAL A 349 0.20 -46.32 -0.88
N GLU A 350 0.43 -46.08 0.41
CA GLU A 350 0.60 -44.72 0.91
C GLU A 350 1.95 -44.21 0.42
N PHE A 351 1.89 -43.33 -0.58
CA PHE A 351 3.03 -42.57 -1.01
C PHE A 351 3.26 -41.43 -0.03
N GLY A 352 4.33 -41.51 0.75
CA GLY A 352 4.76 -40.45 1.65
C GLY A 352 5.31 -39.26 0.86
N GLY A 353 4.70 -38.09 1.03
CA GLY A 353 5.39 -36.83 0.77
C GLY A 353 6.42 -36.58 1.88
N SER A 354 6.83 -35.33 2.09
CA SER A 354 7.67 -35.00 3.25
C SER A 354 7.02 -35.44 4.58
N GLU A 355 7.76 -36.20 5.38
CA GLU A 355 7.41 -36.53 6.78
C GLU A 355 7.94 -35.50 7.79
N ALA A 356 8.72 -34.52 7.33
CA ALA A 356 9.24 -33.45 8.17
C ALA A 356 8.13 -32.44 8.53
N SER A 357 8.17 -31.90 9.76
CA SER A 357 7.23 -30.87 10.18
C SER A 357 7.47 -29.53 9.46
N PHE A 358 6.42 -28.71 9.39
CA PHE A 358 6.51 -27.36 8.82
C PHE A 358 7.64 -26.52 9.45
N LEU A 359 7.82 -26.59 10.76
CA LEU A 359 8.86 -25.84 11.46
C LEU A 359 10.26 -26.34 11.09
N LYS A 360 10.46 -27.67 11.01
CA LYS A 360 11.73 -28.24 10.58
C LYS A 360 12.04 -27.87 9.13
N GLN A 361 11.04 -27.92 8.25
CA GLN A 361 11.17 -27.44 6.87
C GLN A 361 11.60 -25.97 6.83
N ALA A 362 10.92 -25.09 7.58
CA ALA A 362 11.23 -23.67 7.59
C ALA A 362 12.65 -23.38 8.10
N ILE A 363 13.09 -24.03 9.19
CA ILE A 363 14.44 -23.86 9.73
C ILE A 363 15.49 -24.34 8.73
N THR A 364 15.28 -25.53 8.15
CA THR A 364 16.23 -26.14 7.20
C THR A 364 16.35 -25.29 5.93
N LEU A 365 15.22 -24.82 5.38
CA LEU A 365 15.20 -23.92 4.23
C LEU A 365 15.86 -22.57 4.55
N THR A 366 15.65 -22.03 5.75
CA THR A 366 16.28 -20.78 6.18
C THR A 366 17.80 -20.93 6.23
N GLN A 367 18.29 -22.03 6.82
CA GLN A 367 19.73 -22.33 6.86
C GLN A 367 20.31 -22.52 5.46
N ARG A 368 19.65 -23.32 4.61
CA ARG A 368 20.07 -23.55 3.22
C ARG A 368 20.15 -22.25 2.43
N SER A 369 19.10 -21.44 2.52
CA SER A 369 18.99 -20.17 1.83
C SER A 369 20.04 -19.17 2.33
N PHE A 370 20.25 -19.09 3.65
CA PHE A 370 21.29 -18.24 4.23
C PHE A 370 22.70 -18.62 3.74
N VAL A 371 23.01 -19.91 3.70
CA VAL A 371 24.29 -20.40 3.16
C VAL A 371 24.42 -20.02 1.68
N ASN A 372 23.37 -20.23 0.87
CA ASN A 372 23.35 -19.84 -0.54
C ASN A 372 23.65 -18.34 -0.70
N MET A 373 22.90 -17.48 -0.01
CA MET A 373 23.07 -16.03 -0.08
C MET A 373 24.45 -15.58 0.42
N SER A 374 25.01 -16.25 1.43
CA SER A 374 26.34 -15.92 1.96
C SER A 374 27.48 -16.24 1.01
N ARG A 375 27.35 -17.33 0.23
CA ARG A 375 28.37 -17.84 -0.69
C ARG A 375 28.24 -17.29 -2.10
N ASP A 376 27.07 -16.80 -2.50
CA ASP A 376 26.86 -16.17 -3.80
C ASP A 376 27.39 -14.73 -3.80
N PHE A 377 28.67 -14.59 -4.14
CA PHE A 377 29.33 -13.30 -4.28
C PHE A 377 28.73 -12.43 -5.40
N GLY A 378 28.29 -13.06 -6.49
CA GLY A 378 27.86 -12.38 -7.70
C GLY A 378 26.61 -11.53 -7.48
N TYR A 379 25.60 -12.05 -6.79
CA TYR A 379 24.31 -11.35 -6.63
C TYR A 379 24.19 -10.53 -5.34
N TYR A 380 24.59 -11.07 -4.18
CA TYR A 380 24.33 -10.41 -2.89
C TYR A 380 25.45 -9.45 -2.48
N TRP A 381 26.72 -9.86 -2.62
CA TRP A 381 27.85 -9.05 -2.21
C TRP A 381 28.16 -7.91 -3.18
N LEU A 382 28.09 -8.16 -4.49
CA LEU A 382 28.22 -7.09 -5.50
C LEU A 382 27.15 -6.02 -5.31
N ARG A 383 25.92 -6.42 -4.94
CA ARG A 383 24.84 -5.50 -4.61
C ARG A 383 25.17 -4.64 -3.39
N LEU A 384 25.70 -5.22 -2.31
CA LEU A 384 26.17 -4.43 -1.16
C LEU A 384 27.21 -3.38 -1.56
N VAL A 385 28.19 -3.76 -2.38
CA VAL A 385 29.23 -2.83 -2.88
C VAL A 385 28.61 -1.68 -3.66
N ILE A 386 27.67 -1.96 -4.58
CA ILE A 386 26.97 -0.92 -5.35
C ILE A 386 26.21 0.03 -4.42
N PHE A 387 25.51 -0.48 -3.41
CA PHE A 387 24.78 0.34 -2.45
C PHE A 387 25.71 1.26 -1.65
N ILE A 388 26.88 0.77 -1.23
CA ILE A 388 27.90 1.59 -0.56
C ILE A 388 28.38 2.70 -1.48
N VAL A 389 28.75 2.39 -2.73
CA VAL A 389 29.24 3.39 -3.70
C VAL A 389 28.19 4.47 -3.97
N VAL A 390 26.93 4.07 -4.17
CA VAL A 390 25.83 5.01 -4.43
C VAL A 390 25.55 5.90 -3.21
N THR A 391 25.54 5.33 -2.00
CA THR A 391 25.30 6.13 -0.79
C THR A 391 26.45 7.04 -0.40
N ILE A 392 27.71 6.65 -0.66
CA ILE A 392 28.85 7.58 -0.57
C ILE A 392 28.70 8.71 -1.59
N SER A 393 28.26 8.40 -2.81
CA SER A 393 28.04 9.42 -3.85
C SER A 393 26.94 10.42 -3.43
N ILE A 394 25.83 9.93 -2.88
CA ILE A 394 24.77 10.81 -2.33
C ILE A 394 25.29 11.60 -1.13
N GLY A 395 25.98 10.96 -0.19
CA GLY A 395 26.52 11.61 1.00
C GLY A 395 27.57 12.69 0.69
N THR A 396 28.37 12.51 -0.36
CA THR A 396 29.34 13.54 -0.81
C THR A 396 28.67 14.71 -1.53
N ILE A 397 27.61 14.47 -2.31
CA ILE A 397 26.85 15.53 -2.99
C ILE A 397 26.13 16.43 -1.96
N TYR A 398 25.58 15.82 -0.90
CA TYR A 398 24.86 16.51 0.17
C TYR A 398 25.71 16.64 1.45
N LEU A 399 27.04 16.76 1.30
CA LEU A 399 27.95 16.85 2.43
C LEU A 399 27.66 18.09 3.27
N ASP A 400 27.44 17.89 4.57
CA ASP A 400 27.21 18.95 5.56
C ASP A 400 26.21 20.03 5.12
N VAL A 401 24.98 19.61 4.83
CA VAL A 401 23.93 20.48 4.28
C VAL A 401 23.54 21.65 5.21
N GLY A 402 23.81 21.53 6.51
CA GLY A 402 23.53 22.58 7.51
C GLY A 402 22.04 22.86 7.73
N THR A 403 21.73 24.09 8.18
CA THR A 403 20.37 24.56 8.53
C THR A 403 20.00 25.87 7.84
N SER A 404 20.59 26.19 6.69
CA SER A 404 20.25 27.38 5.89
C SER A 404 18.86 27.26 5.22
N PHE A 405 18.30 28.35 4.67
CA PHE A 405 17.04 28.26 3.94
C PHE A 405 17.08 27.24 2.77
N ASN A 406 18.18 27.23 2.01
CA ASN A 406 18.36 26.27 0.91
C ASN A 406 18.58 24.83 1.41
N SER A 407 19.04 24.65 2.66
CA SER A 407 19.22 23.33 3.27
C SER A 407 17.91 22.56 3.43
N ILE A 408 16.77 23.26 3.54
CA ILE A 408 15.44 22.67 3.69
C ILE A 408 15.12 21.78 2.48
N GLN A 409 15.25 22.34 1.28
CA GLN A 409 15.01 21.61 0.04
C GLN A 409 16.09 20.55 -0.19
N ALA A 410 17.35 20.83 0.15
CA ALA A 410 18.45 19.88 0.02
C ALA A 410 18.26 18.63 0.90
N ARG A 411 17.84 18.79 2.17
CA ARG A 411 17.49 17.68 3.08
C ARG A 411 16.32 16.86 2.55
N GLY A 412 15.29 17.54 2.04
CA GLY A 412 14.14 16.89 1.41
C GLY A 412 14.53 16.07 0.17
N ALA A 413 15.35 16.65 -0.71
CA ALA A 413 15.85 16.00 -1.92
C ALA A 413 16.74 14.80 -1.59
N CYS A 414 17.66 14.93 -0.64
CA CYS A 414 18.50 13.83 -0.18
C CYS A 414 17.65 12.67 0.36
N SER A 415 16.65 12.97 1.20
CA SER A 415 15.70 11.97 1.71
C SER A 415 14.94 11.28 0.57
N SER A 416 14.48 12.03 -0.44
CA SER A 416 13.81 11.45 -1.61
C SER A 416 14.74 10.57 -2.45
N PHE A 417 16.01 10.92 -2.61
CA PHE A 417 16.99 10.07 -3.31
C PHE A 417 17.27 8.77 -2.56
N VAL A 418 17.42 8.81 -1.23
CA VAL A 418 17.64 7.60 -0.42
C VAL A 418 16.40 6.71 -0.44
N PHE A 419 15.24 7.24 -0.07
CA PHE A 419 14.01 6.46 0.04
C PHE A 419 13.33 6.21 -1.30
N GLY A 420 13.79 6.83 -2.39
CA GLY A 420 13.32 6.63 -3.76
C GLY A 420 14.29 5.80 -4.59
N PHE A 421 15.43 6.39 -4.92
CA PHE A 421 16.40 5.82 -5.87
C PHE A 421 17.21 4.65 -5.28
N VAL A 422 17.69 4.73 -4.04
CA VAL A 422 18.47 3.62 -3.44
C VAL A 422 17.59 2.38 -3.26
N THR A 423 16.34 2.56 -2.81
CA THR A 423 15.37 1.46 -2.74
C THR A 423 14.96 0.94 -4.12
N PHE A 424 14.95 1.79 -5.15
CA PHE A 424 14.69 1.38 -6.54
C PHE A 424 15.76 0.42 -7.07
N MET A 425 17.02 0.60 -6.68
CA MET A 425 18.12 -0.29 -7.08
C MET A 425 17.98 -1.72 -6.52
N CYS A 426 17.12 -1.96 -5.53
CA CYS A 426 16.83 -3.31 -5.02
C CYS A 426 16.23 -4.24 -6.07
N ILE A 427 15.67 -3.72 -7.17
CA ILE A 427 15.17 -4.52 -8.31
C ILE A 427 16.28 -5.40 -8.91
N GLY A 428 17.56 -5.01 -8.77
CA GLY A 428 18.70 -5.81 -9.22
C GLY A 428 18.80 -7.21 -8.61
N GLY A 429 18.14 -7.47 -7.47
CA GLY A 429 18.04 -8.82 -6.88
C GLY A 429 17.06 -9.76 -7.58
N PHE A 430 16.26 -9.28 -8.54
CA PHE A 430 15.21 -10.09 -9.17
C PHE A 430 15.69 -11.36 -9.89
N PRO A 431 16.80 -11.35 -10.66
CA PRO A 431 17.25 -12.56 -11.36
C PRO A 431 17.58 -13.72 -10.44
N SER A 432 18.14 -13.47 -9.24
CA SER A 432 18.44 -14.55 -8.29
C SER A 432 17.17 -15.21 -7.77
N PHE A 433 16.11 -14.44 -7.50
CA PHE A 433 14.82 -15.01 -7.10
C PHE A 433 14.17 -15.87 -8.19
N VAL A 434 14.36 -15.53 -9.46
CA VAL A 434 13.83 -16.34 -10.57
C VAL A 434 14.54 -17.70 -10.62
N GLU A 435 15.85 -17.75 -10.37
CA GLU A 435 16.57 -19.02 -10.26
C GLU A 435 16.12 -19.85 -9.05
N ASP A 436 15.96 -19.23 -7.89
CA ASP A 436 15.42 -19.91 -6.70
C ASP A 436 13.99 -20.43 -6.93
N MET A 437 13.17 -19.69 -7.68
CA MET A 437 11.81 -20.10 -8.03
C MET A 437 11.78 -21.36 -8.92
N LYS A 438 12.77 -21.55 -9.81
CA LYS A 438 12.91 -22.77 -10.61
C LYS A 438 13.18 -23.99 -9.73
N VAL A 439 14.11 -23.86 -8.77
CA VAL A 439 14.41 -24.92 -7.79
C VAL A 439 13.17 -25.21 -6.94
N PHE A 440 12.50 -24.16 -6.45
CA PHE A 440 11.26 -24.28 -5.67
C PHE A 440 10.18 -25.06 -6.40
N ARG A 441 9.90 -24.74 -7.67
CA ARG A 441 8.87 -25.44 -8.47
C ARG A 441 9.18 -26.92 -8.56
N ARG A 442 10.42 -27.30 -8.86
CA ARG A 442 10.85 -28.71 -8.92
C ARG A 442 10.63 -29.42 -7.59
N GLU A 443 11.18 -28.88 -6.51
CA GLU A 443 11.10 -29.48 -5.17
C GLU A 443 9.66 -29.59 -4.66
N ARG A 444 8.80 -28.62 -5.00
CA ARG A 444 7.39 -28.64 -4.66
C ARG A 444 6.61 -29.72 -5.42
N LEU A 445 6.88 -29.91 -6.71
CA LEU A 445 6.27 -30.97 -7.51
C LEU A 445 6.63 -32.36 -6.96
N ASN A 446 7.84 -32.51 -6.42
CA ASN A 446 8.33 -33.73 -5.76
C ASN A 446 7.93 -33.82 -4.28
N GLY A 447 7.17 -32.84 -3.74
CA GLY A 447 6.58 -32.94 -2.40
C GLY A 447 7.53 -32.61 -1.24
N HIS A 448 8.61 -31.86 -1.50
CA HIS A 448 9.61 -31.56 -0.47
C HIS A 448 9.05 -30.62 0.62
N TYR A 449 8.32 -29.56 0.24
CA TYR A 449 7.79 -28.58 1.20
C TYR A 449 6.69 -27.68 0.59
N GLY A 450 5.99 -26.95 1.48
CA GLY A 450 4.90 -26.03 1.12
C GLY A 450 5.33 -24.62 0.71
N VAL A 451 4.41 -23.87 0.08
CA VAL A 451 4.64 -22.45 -0.30
C VAL A 451 4.94 -21.58 0.92
N GLY A 452 4.19 -21.75 2.01
CA GLY A 452 4.39 -20.95 3.24
C GLY A 452 5.77 -21.14 3.86
N ALA A 453 6.28 -22.38 3.87
CA ALA A 453 7.61 -22.68 4.38
C ALA A 453 8.69 -22.00 3.54
N PHE A 454 8.55 -22.02 2.20
CA PHE A 454 9.46 -21.34 1.29
C PHE A 454 9.49 -19.81 1.51
N VAL A 455 8.33 -19.16 1.51
CA VAL A 455 8.23 -17.70 1.63
C VAL A 455 8.80 -17.20 2.95
N ILE A 456 8.43 -17.85 4.08
CA ILE A 456 8.93 -17.49 5.40
C ILE A 456 10.45 -17.68 5.46
N SER A 457 10.97 -18.81 4.97
CA SER A 457 12.39 -19.12 5.03
C SER A 457 13.23 -18.19 4.17
N ASN A 458 12.76 -17.88 2.97
CA ASN A 458 13.44 -16.95 2.07
C ASN A 458 13.47 -15.54 2.67
N THR A 459 12.36 -15.10 3.29
CA THR A 459 12.29 -13.80 3.98
C THR A 459 13.27 -13.75 5.15
N LEU A 460 13.26 -14.76 6.04
CA LEU A 460 14.14 -14.80 7.22
C LEU A 460 15.61 -14.91 6.86
N SER A 461 15.96 -15.67 5.83
CA SER A 461 17.35 -15.80 5.36
C SER A 461 17.89 -14.52 4.72
N ALA A 462 17.04 -13.72 4.07
CA ALA A 462 17.42 -12.44 3.50
C ALA A 462 17.62 -11.34 4.56
N MET A 463 16.91 -11.39 5.70
CA MET A 463 16.92 -10.33 6.72
C MET A 463 18.33 -9.86 7.15
N PRO A 464 19.30 -10.74 7.48
CA PRO A 464 20.63 -10.29 7.90
C PRO A 464 21.35 -9.44 6.84
N PHE A 465 21.19 -9.80 5.56
CA PHE A 465 21.81 -9.07 4.44
C PHE A 465 21.11 -7.73 4.20
N LEU A 466 19.78 -7.68 4.31
CA LEU A 466 19.03 -6.43 4.18
C LEU A 466 19.30 -5.47 5.35
N ILE A 467 19.41 -6.00 6.57
CA ILE A 467 19.81 -5.23 7.76
C ILE A 467 21.22 -4.67 7.56
N MET A 468 22.17 -5.51 7.11
CA MET A 468 23.54 -5.07 6.84
C MET A 468 23.58 -3.96 5.78
N ILE A 469 22.88 -4.12 4.65
CA ILE A 469 22.79 -3.09 3.61
C ILE A 469 22.21 -1.80 4.20
N SER A 470 21.11 -1.88 4.94
CA SER A 470 20.41 -0.70 5.48
C SER A 470 21.22 0.02 6.56
N ILE A 471 21.90 -0.71 7.46
CA ILE A 471 22.77 -0.12 8.48
C ILE A 471 23.96 0.57 7.81
N ILE A 472 24.69 -0.11 6.92
CA ILE A 472 25.90 0.45 6.33
C ILE A 472 25.56 1.67 5.47
N SER A 473 24.63 1.53 4.54
CA SER A 473 24.22 2.62 3.64
C SER A 473 23.54 3.77 4.39
N GLY A 474 22.71 3.45 5.38
CA GLY A 474 22.03 4.43 6.21
C GLY A 474 23.00 5.21 7.10
N THR A 475 23.96 4.54 7.73
CA THR A 475 25.00 5.17 8.56
C THR A 475 25.84 6.14 7.74
N ILE A 476 26.36 5.69 6.59
CA ILE A 476 27.19 6.53 5.72
C ILE A 476 26.42 7.80 5.34
N CYS A 477 25.21 7.65 4.81
CA CYS A 477 24.42 8.79 4.37
C CYS A 477 24.06 9.73 5.54
N TYR A 478 23.60 9.18 6.66
CA TYR A 478 23.12 9.97 7.79
C TYR A 478 24.19 10.88 8.39
N PHE A 479 25.39 10.34 8.60
CA PHE A 479 26.49 11.11 9.19
C PHE A 479 27.17 12.04 8.20
N MET A 480 27.26 11.70 6.91
CA MET A 480 27.83 12.61 5.90
C MET A 480 26.95 13.84 5.64
N VAL A 481 25.63 13.66 5.66
CA VAL A 481 24.67 14.76 5.42
C VAL A 481 24.46 15.62 6.67
N HIS A 482 24.80 15.11 7.86
CA HIS A 482 24.44 15.70 9.16
C HIS A 482 22.93 15.93 9.31
N PHE A 483 22.16 14.83 9.18
CA PHE A 483 20.74 14.82 9.56
C PHE A 483 20.56 15.05 11.07
N HIS A 484 19.31 15.19 11.52
CA HIS A 484 18.95 15.57 12.89
C HIS A 484 19.80 14.85 13.96
N PRO A 485 20.45 15.56 14.90
CA PRO A 485 21.25 14.91 15.92
C PRO A 485 20.38 14.06 16.86
N GLY A 486 20.86 12.87 17.23
CA GLY A 486 20.20 12.01 18.23
C GLY A 486 20.07 10.56 17.79
N PHE A 487 20.28 9.63 18.73
CA PHE A 487 20.27 8.20 18.45
C PHE A 487 18.91 7.71 17.93
N TRP A 488 17.80 8.19 18.48
CA TRP A 488 16.46 7.76 18.07
C TRP A 488 16.11 8.20 16.65
N HIS A 489 16.56 9.37 16.22
CA HIS A 489 16.38 9.86 14.85
C HIS A 489 17.17 9.03 13.84
N TYR A 490 18.41 8.69 14.19
CA TYR A 490 19.26 7.77 13.42
C TYR A 490 18.64 6.37 13.34
N ALA A 491 18.21 5.81 14.48
CA ALA A 491 17.60 4.49 14.53
C ALA A 491 16.31 4.43 13.70
N PHE A 492 15.48 5.47 13.75
CA PHE A 492 14.29 5.59 12.91
C PHE A 492 14.63 5.63 11.42
N PHE A 493 15.64 6.40 11.02
CA PHE A 493 16.11 6.49 9.64
C PHE A 493 16.52 5.11 9.09
N VAL A 494 17.36 4.39 9.83
CA VAL A 494 17.84 3.06 9.44
C VAL A 494 16.70 2.03 9.43
N LEU A 495 15.81 2.08 10.41
CA LEU A 495 14.66 1.16 10.48
C LEU A 495 13.66 1.42 9.34
N CYS A 496 13.42 2.69 8.99
CA CYS A 496 12.60 3.07 7.85
C CYS A 496 13.21 2.60 6.53
N LEU A 497 14.54 2.73 6.37
CA LEU A 497 15.25 2.25 5.18
C LEU A 497 15.17 0.73 5.07
N TYR A 498 15.38 0.01 6.18
CA TYR A 498 15.22 -1.44 6.25
C TYR A 498 13.81 -1.89 5.88
N ALA A 499 12.78 -1.23 6.42
CA ALA A 499 11.39 -1.51 6.09
C ALA A 499 11.12 -1.30 4.59
N SER A 500 11.62 -0.20 4.03
CA SER A 500 11.46 0.14 2.61
C SER A 500 12.11 -0.91 1.69
N VAL A 501 13.35 -1.30 1.98
CA VAL A 501 14.06 -2.35 1.23
C VAL A 501 13.34 -3.70 1.33
N THR A 502 12.83 -4.06 2.51
CA THR A 502 12.10 -5.32 2.73
C THR A 502 10.77 -5.36 1.96
N VAL A 503 10.06 -4.24 1.88
CA VAL A 503 8.83 -4.10 1.07
C VAL A 503 9.14 -4.30 -0.40
N VAL A 504 10.22 -3.70 -0.90
CA VAL A 504 10.66 -3.89 -2.30
C VAL A 504 10.98 -5.36 -2.58
N GLU A 505 11.74 -6.01 -1.71
CA GLU A 505 12.07 -7.44 -1.85
C GLU A 505 10.81 -8.31 -1.91
N SER A 506 9.86 -8.04 -1.03
CA SER A 506 8.57 -8.75 -0.98
C SER A 506 7.74 -8.52 -2.25
N LEU A 507 7.72 -7.28 -2.77
CA LEU A 507 7.07 -6.95 -4.03
C LEU A 507 7.72 -7.68 -5.21
N MET A 508 9.05 -7.72 -5.27
CA MET A 508 9.76 -8.41 -6.34
C MET A 508 9.53 -9.93 -6.28
N MET A 509 9.46 -10.52 -5.09
CA MET A 509 9.12 -11.94 -4.92
C MET A 509 7.69 -12.26 -5.41
N ALA A 510 6.74 -11.37 -5.15
CA ALA A 510 5.37 -11.50 -5.66
C ALA A 510 5.35 -11.44 -7.20
N ILE A 511 6.08 -10.49 -7.80
CA ILE A 511 6.18 -10.37 -9.27
C ILE A 511 6.85 -11.61 -9.88
N ALA A 512 7.90 -12.16 -9.25
CA ALA A 512 8.60 -13.37 -9.73
C ALA A 512 7.67 -14.59 -9.84
N SER A 513 6.63 -14.65 -9.01
CA SER A 513 5.66 -15.75 -9.03
C SER A 513 4.68 -15.69 -10.21
N ILE A 514 4.41 -14.48 -10.73
CA ILE A 514 3.39 -14.22 -11.76
C ILE A 514 4.01 -14.20 -13.15
N VAL A 515 5.22 -13.65 -13.27
CA VAL A 515 5.81 -13.35 -14.57
C VAL A 515 6.55 -14.57 -15.13
N PRO A 516 6.39 -14.88 -16.44
CA PRO A 516 7.01 -16.07 -17.05
C PRO A 516 8.52 -15.92 -17.33
N ASN A 517 9.03 -14.70 -17.44
CA ASN A 517 10.45 -14.43 -17.73
C ASN A 517 10.99 -13.27 -16.88
N PHE A 518 12.31 -13.24 -16.69
CA PHE A 518 12.89 -12.26 -15.77
C PHE A 518 12.88 -10.82 -16.31
N LEU A 519 12.98 -10.64 -17.63
CA LEU A 519 12.99 -9.31 -18.27
C LEU A 519 11.68 -8.55 -18.04
N LEU A 520 10.55 -9.24 -18.25
CA LEU A 520 9.22 -8.68 -17.99
C LEU A 520 9.04 -8.37 -16.50
N GLY A 521 9.65 -9.16 -15.61
CA GLY A 521 9.55 -8.93 -14.18
C GLY A 521 10.34 -7.70 -13.71
N ILE A 522 11.53 -7.46 -14.28
CA ILE A 522 12.27 -6.21 -14.09
C ILE A 522 11.46 -5.01 -14.61
N LEU A 523 10.87 -5.12 -15.80
CA LEU A 523 10.05 -4.06 -16.39
C LEU A 523 8.83 -3.73 -15.52
N VAL A 524 8.10 -4.74 -15.06
CA VAL A 524 6.90 -4.56 -14.19
C VAL A 524 7.30 -3.98 -12.83
N GLY A 525 8.35 -4.52 -12.20
CA GLY A 525 8.86 -4.02 -10.91
C GLY A 525 9.34 -2.57 -10.99
N ALA A 526 10.11 -2.23 -12.01
CA ALA A 526 10.57 -0.86 -12.27
C ALA A 526 9.40 0.08 -12.58
N GLY A 527 8.40 -0.38 -13.33
CA GLY A 527 7.19 0.40 -13.61
C GLY A 527 6.39 0.74 -12.35
N ILE A 528 6.13 -0.25 -11.50
CA ILE A 528 5.39 -0.05 -10.22
C ILE A 528 6.16 0.90 -9.30
N GLN A 529 7.46 0.67 -9.10
CA GLN A 529 8.25 1.55 -8.25
C GLN A 529 8.43 2.96 -8.82
N GLY A 530 8.60 3.09 -10.14
CA GLY A 530 8.66 4.40 -10.79
C GLY A 530 7.38 5.21 -10.54
N ILE A 531 6.21 4.58 -10.65
CA ILE A 531 4.93 5.22 -10.33
C ILE A 531 4.86 5.61 -8.85
N PHE A 532 5.25 4.71 -7.94
CA PHE A 532 5.24 4.98 -6.50
C PHE A 532 6.20 6.11 -6.09
N MET A 533 7.34 6.21 -6.77
CA MET A 533 8.31 7.29 -6.59
C MET A 533 7.73 8.65 -7.04
N LEU A 534 6.98 8.70 -8.15
CA LEU A 534 6.34 9.94 -8.62
C LEU A 534 5.30 10.49 -7.63
N VAL A 535 4.53 9.60 -6.98
CA VAL A 535 3.51 9.98 -5.99
C VAL A 535 4.04 10.04 -4.55
N SER A 536 5.36 9.99 -4.35
CA SER A 536 6.00 9.96 -3.02
C SER A 536 5.88 11.26 -2.21
N GLY A 537 5.39 12.35 -2.80
CA GLY A 537 5.28 13.65 -2.15
C GLY A 537 6.51 14.56 -2.32
N PHE A 538 7.53 14.14 -3.08
CA PHE A 538 8.68 15.00 -3.45
C PHE A 538 8.50 15.70 -4.80
N PHE A 539 8.22 14.96 -5.87
CA PHE A 539 8.08 15.52 -7.22
C PHE A 539 6.84 16.42 -7.36
N ARG A 540 5.77 16.06 -6.65
CA ARG A 540 4.57 16.87 -6.48
C ARG A 540 4.07 16.67 -5.06
N LEU A 541 3.71 17.77 -4.39
CA LEU A 541 3.22 17.74 -3.01
C LEU A 541 1.83 17.09 -2.94
N PRO A 542 1.45 16.52 -1.78
CA PRO A 542 0.20 15.75 -1.61
C PRO A 542 -1.07 16.50 -2.01
N ASP A 543 -1.19 17.79 -1.70
CA ASP A 543 -2.40 18.55 -2.01
C ASP A 543 -2.51 18.98 -3.47
N ASP A 544 -1.36 19.11 -4.14
CA ASP A 544 -1.28 19.51 -5.53
C ASP A 544 -1.46 18.35 -6.52
N MET A 545 -1.62 17.12 -6.02
CA MET A 545 -1.85 15.95 -6.85
C MET A 545 -3.32 15.83 -7.28
N PRO A 546 -3.60 15.44 -8.55
CA PRO A 546 -4.98 15.22 -8.98
C PRO A 546 -5.67 14.12 -8.15
N LYS A 547 -6.89 14.41 -7.68
CA LYS A 547 -7.55 13.64 -6.61
C LYS A 547 -7.91 12.20 -6.98
N VAL A 548 -8.41 11.96 -8.19
CA VAL A 548 -9.15 10.74 -8.57
C VAL A 548 -8.30 9.48 -8.68
N PHE A 549 -7.00 9.62 -8.97
CA PHE A 549 -6.11 8.47 -9.16
C PHE A 549 -4.78 8.66 -8.43
N TRP A 550 -4.15 9.83 -8.61
CA TRP A 550 -2.81 10.10 -8.09
C TRP A 550 -2.80 10.33 -6.58
N ARG A 551 -3.69 11.17 -6.06
CA ARG A 551 -3.87 11.30 -4.61
C ARG A 551 -4.55 10.06 -4.05
N TYR A 552 -5.72 9.68 -4.56
CA TYR A 552 -6.43 8.48 -4.12
C TYR A 552 -6.59 7.50 -5.30
N PRO A 553 -6.11 6.24 -5.23
CA PRO A 553 -5.42 5.59 -4.12
C PRO A 553 -3.88 5.60 -4.21
N MET A 554 -3.28 6.05 -5.31
CA MET A 554 -1.88 5.73 -5.63
C MET A 554 -0.88 6.25 -4.59
N SER A 555 -1.03 7.49 -4.10
CA SER A 555 -0.14 8.01 -3.05
C SER A 555 -0.25 7.23 -1.73
N TYR A 556 -1.45 6.80 -1.34
CA TYR A 556 -1.67 6.03 -0.10
C TYR A 556 -1.20 4.58 -0.20
N LEU A 557 -1.21 4.00 -1.41
CA LEU A 557 -0.67 2.67 -1.67
C LEU A 557 0.87 2.65 -1.72
N SER A 558 1.48 3.78 -2.10
CA SER A 558 2.92 3.93 -2.23
C SER A 558 3.61 3.90 -0.86
N PHE A 559 4.50 2.92 -0.64
CA PHE A 559 5.34 2.92 0.56
C PHE A 559 6.33 4.09 0.56
N HIS A 560 6.75 4.58 -0.62
CA HIS A 560 7.64 5.73 -0.73
C HIS A 560 7.01 7.00 -0.15
N PHE A 561 5.70 7.17 -0.32
CA PHE A 561 4.96 8.28 0.27
C PHE A 561 5.09 8.28 1.80
N TRP A 562 4.79 7.14 2.44
CA TRP A 562 4.87 7.02 3.89
C TRP A 562 6.29 7.08 4.44
N ALA A 563 7.26 6.45 3.77
CA ALA A 563 8.66 6.48 4.15
C ALA A 563 9.19 7.93 4.14
N LEU A 564 8.86 8.69 3.10
CA LEU A 564 9.34 10.06 2.94
C LEU A 564 8.67 11.03 3.93
N GLN A 565 7.35 10.92 4.13
CA GLN A 565 6.63 11.71 5.14
C GLN A 565 7.13 11.44 6.56
N GLY A 566 7.37 10.17 6.89
CA GLY A 566 7.99 9.78 8.16
C GLY A 566 9.39 10.36 8.31
N GLN A 567 10.18 10.37 7.24
CA GLN A 567 11.53 10.91 7.29
C GLN A 567 11.57 12.43 7.39
N TYR A 568 10.67 13.15 6.74
CA TYR A 568 10.55 14.60 6.92
C TYR A 568 10.27 14.95 8.38
N GLN A 569 9.30 14.27 9.00
CA GLN A 569 9.02 14.48 10.42
C GLN A 569 10.21 14.13 11.32
N ASN A 570 10.92 13.05 11.00
CA ASN A 570 12.08 12.59 11.77
C ASN A 570 13.28 13.54 11.67
N ASP A 571 13.54 14.14 10.51
CA ASP A 571 14.68 15.04 10.32
C ASP A 571 14.39 16.49 10.73
N LEU A 572 13.17 16.98 10.51
CA LEU A 572 12.91 18.42 10.62
C LEU A 572 12.38 18.82 11.99
N LYS A 573 11.56 18.00 12.64
CA LYS A 573 10.89 18.34 13.91
C LYS A 573 11.91 18.64 15.00
N GLY A 574 11.78 19.79 15.67
CA GLY A 574 12.71 20.24 16.70
C GLY A 574 13.95 21.01 16.20
N LEU A 575 14.18 21.11 14.89
CA LEU A 575 15.26 21.95 14.33
C LEU A 575 14.77 23.38 14.03
N MET A 576 15.74 24.30 13.98
CA MET A 576 15.54 25.69 13.58
C MET A 576 16.41 25.99 12.35
N PHE A 577 15.80 26.56 11.32
CA PHE A 577 16.42 26.87 10.04
C PHE A 577 16.52 28.38 9.84
N ASP A 578 17.56 28.83 9.16
CA ASP A 578 17.72 30.24 8.81
C ASP A 578 16.70 30.63 7.73
N ASN A 579 16.23 31.87 7.81
CA ASN A 579 15.26 32.41 6.86
C ASN A 579 15.96 32.92 5.59
N GLN A 580 15.19 33.27 4.54
CA GLN A 580 15.74 33.79 3.27
C GLN A 580 16.57 35.07 3.44
N SER A 581 16.24 35.87 4.45
CA SER A 581 17.04 37.04 4.85
C SER A 581 17.45 36.90 6.32
N PRO A 582 18.68 37.31 6.67
CA PRO A 582 19.21 37.17 8.04
C PRO A 582 18.49 38.06 9.06
N ASP A 583 17.72 39.05 8.61
CA ASP A 583 16.94 39.95 9.47
C ASP A 583 15.60 39.35 9.94
N LEU A 584 15.18 38.24 9.32
CA LEU A 584 13.95 37.54 9.68
C LEU A 584 14.20 36.44 10.72
N PRO A 585 13.22 36.13 11.59
CA PRO A 585 13.35 35.08 12.58
C PRO A 585 13.55 33.71 11.92
N LYS A 586 14.32 32.86 12.59
CA LYS A 586 14.54 31.46 12.19
C LYS A 586 13.21 30.71 12.09
N ILE A 587 13.11 29.87 11.07
CA ILE A 587 11.94 29.05 10.75
C ILE A 587 12.04 27.76 11.55
N SER A 588 10.96 27.32 12.23
CA SER A 588 10.97 26.03 12.92
C SER A 588 10.70 24.88 11.96
N GLY A 589 11.20 23.70 12.30
CA GLY A 589 10.93 22.47 11.57
C GLY A 589 9.45 22.15 11.45
N GLU A 590 8.65 22.44 12.47
CA GLU A 590 7.19 22.25 12.45
C GLU A 590 6.52 23.14 11.40
N PHE A 591 6.98 24.39 11.26
CA PHE A 591 6.50 25.29 10.21
C PHE A 591 6.89 24.76 8.82
N ILE A 592 8.09 24.22 8.67
CA ILE A 592 8.53 23.63 7.39
C ILE A 592 7.67 22.41 7.05
N LEU A 593 7.40 21.54 8.03
CA LEU A 593 6.54 20.37 7.85
C LEU A 593 5.14 20.80 7.41
N GLU A 594 4.55 21.79 8.07
CA GLU A 594 3.19 22.26 7.79
C GLU A 594 3.07 23.00 6.47
N TYR A 595 3.95 23.97 6.20
CA TYR A 595 3.75 24.92 5.10
C TYR A 595 4.63 24.66 3.88
N ILE A 596 5.76 23.95 4.02
CA ILE A 596 6.64 23.60 2.90
C ILE A 596 6.39 22.15 2.45
N PHE A 597 6.17 21.22 3.38
CA PHE A 597 5.88 19.82 3.08
C PHE A 597 4.40 19.41 3.26
N GLN A 598 3.50 20.35 3.60
CA GLN A 598 2.04 20.15 3.71
C GLN A 598 1.61 19.13 4.79
N ILE A 599 1.95 19.37 6.06
CA ILE A 599 1.61 18.54 7.23
C ILE A 599 0.87 19.37 8.31
N ASP A 600 -0.47 19.39 8.28
CA ASP A 600 -1.35 20.30 9.04
C ASP A 600 -1.20 20.25 10.58
N ALA A 601 -0.86 21.38 11.24
CA ALA A 601 -0.67 21.47 12.69
C ALA A 601 -1.85 22.10 13.44
N PHE A 602 -2.51 23.14 12.89
CA PHE A 602 -3.65 23.80 13.56
C PHE A 602 -4.88 22.87 13.69
N GLU A 603 -5.23 22.16 12.62
CA GLU A 603 -6.35 21.20 12.64
C GLU A 603 -6.04 19.98 13.53
N SER A 604 -4.77 19.53 13.52
CA SER A 604 -4.31 18.42 14.37
C SER A 604 -4.32 18.77 15.85
N ALA A 605 -3.85 19.98 16.22
CA ALA A 605 -3.89 20.49 17.58
C ALA A 605 -5.34 20.63 18.09
N TRP A 606 -6.24 21.17 17.25
CA TRP A 606 -7.66 21.27 17.56
C TRP A 606 -8.33 19.90 17.71
N ALA A 607 -8.12 18.98 16.77
CA ALA A 607 -8.70 17.64 16.82
C ALA A 607 -8.27 16.87 18.08
N THR A 608 -7.03 17.08 18.53
CA THR A 608 -6.51 16.50 19.78
C THR A 608 -7.18 17.11 21.00
N ALA A 609 -7.27 18.44 21.07
CA ALA A 609 -7.94 19.15 22.15
C ALA A 609 -9.42 18.76 22.26
N CYS A 610 -10.15 18.77 21.15
CA CYS A 610 -11.59 18.49 21.09
C CYS A 610 -11.96 17.06 21.52
N LYS A 611 -11.04 16.09 21.36
CA LYS A 611 -11.20 14.69 21.80
C LYS A 611 -10.84 14.45 23.27
N SER A 612 -10.30 15.44 23.98
CA SER A 612 -9.91 15.33 25.39
C SER A 612 -11.10 15.43 26.34
N LEU A 613 -11.03 14.73 27.49
CA LEU A 613 -12.06 14.69 28.54
C LEU A 613 -11.85 15.75 29.65
N GLY A 614 -10.73 16.48 29.64
CA GLY A 614 -10.38 17.51 30.63
C GLY A 614 -10.77 18.93 30.21
N ASN A 615 -10.01 19.94 30.63
CA ASN A 615 -10.12 21.33 30.15
C ASN A 615 -8.98 21.62 29.16
N PRO A 616 -9.06 21.12 27.91
CA PRO A 616 -7.99 21.23 26.95
C PRO A 616 -7.74 22.69 26.57
N LYS A 617 -6.46 23.01 26.35
CA LYS A 617 -6.02 24.31 25.85
C LYS A 617 -5.29 24.15 24.52
N VAL A 618 -5.67 24.92 23.52
CA VAL A 618 -4.89 25.15 22.30
C VAL A 618 -4.21 26.51 22.45
N ILE A 619 -2.88 26.56 22.35
CA ILE A 619 -2.09 27.76 22.66
C ILE A 619 -1.37 28.25 21.42
N VAL A 620 -1.58 29.52 21.07
CA VAL A 620 -0.72 30.28 20.16
C VAL A 620 0.32 31.01 21.02
N PRO A 621 1.58 30.54 21.08
CA PRO A 621 2.56 31.01 22.04
C PRO A 621 2.97 32.48 21.84
N SER A 622 3.32 33.14 22.95
CA SER A 622 3.80 34.52 22.95
C SER A 622 5.09 34.68 22.12
N GLY A 623 5.25 35.84 21.47
CA GLY A 623 6.42 36.15 20.64
C GLY A 623 6.50 35.39 19.31
N ARG A 624 5.48 34.60 18.95
CA ARG A 624 5.39 33.89 17.68
C ARG A 624 4.31 34.48 16.78
N THR A 625 4.55 34.42 15.47
CA THR A 625 3.63 34.87 14.43
C THR A 625 3.29 33.69 13.54
N PHE A 626 2.01 33.38 13.40
CA PHE A 626 1.50 32.28 12.57
C PHE A 626 0.75 32.84 11.38
N LEU A 627 1.11 32.40 10.18
CA LEU A 627 0.40 32.74 8.95
C LEU A 627 -0.63 31.64 8.67
N VAL A 628 -1.91 31.97 8.76
CA VAL A 628 -2.99 30.97 8.78
C VAL A 628 -3.94 31.22 7.62
N SER A 629 -4.24 30.16 6.86
CA SER A 629 -5.28 30.15 5.82
C SER A 629 -6.68 29.95 6.44
N SER A 630 -7.73 29.74 5.64
CA SER A 630 -9.05 29.36 6.18
C SER A 630 -8.93 28.07 7.00
N VAL A 631 -9.41 28.08 8.25
CA VAL A 631 -9.42 26.93 9.15
C VAL A 631 -10.77 26.84 9.87
N LYS A 632 -11.35 25.63 9.87
CA LYS A 632 -12.59 25.33 10.58
C LYS A 632 -12.34 24.49 11.83
N PHE A 633 -12.59 25.08 12.98
CA PHE A 633 -12.60 24.44 14.30
C PHE A 633 -14.01 23.90 14.59
N ALA A 634 -14.25 22.64 14.24
CA ALA A 634 -15.55 21.99 14.43
C ALA A 634 -15.64 21.23 15.76
N GLY A 635 -16.80 21.35 16.43
CA GLY A 635 -17.27 20.43 17.46
C GLY A 635 -18.23 19.36 16.90
N PRO A 636 -19.04 18.71 17.75
CA PRO A 636 -19.07 18.82 19.21
C PRO A 636 -17.83 18.20 19.87
N CYS A 637 -17.25 18.88 20.86
CA CYS A 637 -16.12 18.37 21.62
C CYS A 637 -16.56 17.52 22.82
N LYS A 638 -15.69 16.59 23.24
CA LYS A 638 -15.97 15.74 24.42
C LYS A 638 -15.94 16.52 25.72
N SER A 639 -15.07 17.53 25.80
CA SER A 639 -15.02 18.47 26.91
C SER A 639 -16.12 19.52 26.79
N ARG A 640 -16.65 19.96 27.95
CA ARG A 640 -17.58 21.08 28.08
C ARG A 640 -16.87 22.42 28.35
N SER A 641 -15.54 22.44 28.38
CA SER A 641 -14.74 23.64 28.57
C SER A 641 -13.43 23.51 27.78
N ILE A 642 -13.33 24.27 26.68
CA ILE A 642 -12.15 24.28 25.82
C ILE A 642 -11.63 25.71 25.70
N THR A 643 -10.32 25.89 25.89
CA THR A 643 -9.68 27.21 25.78
C THR A 643 -8.85 27.29 24.51
N PHE A 644 -9.06 28.35 23.74
CA PHE A 644 -8.20 28.76 22.63
C PHE A 644 -7.44 30.03 23.06
N GLU A 645 -6.20 29.84 23.50
CA GLU A 645 -5.38 30.87 24.15
C GLU A 645 -4.40 31.49 23.14
N ILE A 646 -4.60 32.76 22.80
CA ILE A 646 -3.81 33.50 21.81
C ILE A 646 -2.87 34.46 22.52
N LEU A 647 -1.62 34.05 22.74
CA LEU A 647 -0.59 34.90 23.37
C LEU A 647 0.33 35.56 22.33
N GLY A 648 0.41 34.98 21.13
CA GLY A 648 1.19 35.48 19.99
C GLY A 648 0.36 36.28 18.98
N THR A 649 0.77 36.23 17.71
CA THR A 649 0.09 36.88 16.58
C THR A 649 -0.38 35.86 15.56
N ILE A 650 -1.65 35.93 15.15
CA ILE A 650 -2.22 35.18 14.02
C ILE A 650 -2.41 36.18 12.88
N ILE A 651 -1.88 35.86 11.69
CA ILE A 651 -1.92 36.70 10.50
C ILE A 651 -2.63 35.95 9.36
N ALA A 652 -3.56 36.61 8.69
CA ALA A 652 -4.25 36.01 7.53
C ALA A 652 -3.29 35.88 6.34
N HIS A 653 -3.30 34.73 5.68
CA HIS A 653 -2.52 34.54 4.45
C HIS A 653 -3.14 35.28 3.26
N ARG A 654 -2.33 35.68 2.27
CA ARG A 654 -2.79 36.20 0.96
C ARG A 654 -3.76 35.24 0.24
N ARG A 655 -4.64 35.82 -0.59
CA ARG A 655 -5.67 35.13 -1.38
C ARG A 655 -5.15 33.93 -2.17
N GLU A 656 -3.95 34.04 -2.75
CA GLU A 656 -3.35 33.00 -3.60
C GLU A 656 -3.09 31.68 -2.86
N ALA A 657 -2.91 31.73 -1.54
CA ALA A 657 -2.64 30.55 -0.73
C ALA A 657 -3.90 29.88 -0.16
N TRP A 658 -5.05 30.53 -0.27
CA TRP A 658 -6.32 29.91 0.08
C TRP A 658 -6.80 29.16 -1.15
N GLY A 659 -6.90 27.83 -1.07
CA GLY A 659 -7.42 27.00 -2.15
C GLY A 659 -8.90 27.28 -2.45
N ASN A 660 -9.59 26.35 -3.12
CA ASN A 660 -11.03 26.45 -3.43
C ASN A 660 -11.96 26.34 -2.19
N ALA A 661 -11.45 26.54 -0.97
CA ALA A 661 -12.23 26.48 0.26
C ALA A 661 -13.22 27.65 0.35
N ASP A 662 -14.29 27.49 1.15
CA ASP A 662 -15.35 28.48 1.38
C ASP A 662 -14.76 29.87 1.67
N VAL A 663 -14.69 30.70 0.62
CA VAL A 663 -13.91 31.95 0.54
C VAL A 663 -14.39 33.04 1.51
N GLY A 664 -15.38 32.75 2.35
CA GLY A 664 -16.01 33.68 3.27
C GLY A 664 -15.43 33.71 4.67
N GLU A 665 -14.79 32.62 5.14
CA GLU A 665 -14.52 32.41 6.57
C GLU A 665 -13.04 32.17 6.84
N TRP A 666 -12.44 32.92 7.77
CA TRP A 666 -11.04 32.72 8.15
C TRP A 666 -10.86 31.76 9.35
N LEU A 667 -11.14 32.23 10.56
CA LEU A 667 -11.07 31.44 11.80
C LEU A 667 -12.50 31.08 12.20
N TYR A 668 -12.94 29.90 11.78
CA TYR A 668 -14.34 29.50 11.93
C TYR A 668 -14.55 28.47 13.04
N PHE A 669 -15.23 28.87 14.11
CA PHE A 669 -15.66 28.02 15.22
C PHE A 669 -17.13 27.62 15.06
N HIS A 670 -17.41 26.31 15.09
CA HIS A 670 -18.73 25.76 14.78
C HIS A 670 -19.16 24.65 15.75
N GLU A 671 -20.36 24.78 16.31
CA GLU A 671 -21.00 23.77 17.19
C GLU A 671 -20.17 23.39 18.43
N ILE A 672 -19.73 24.39 19.19
CA ILE A 672 -18.88 24.19 20.37
C ILE A 672 -19.56 24.67 21.65
N GLU A 673 -19.56 23.82 22.67
CA GLU A 673 -20.08 24.12 24.00
C GLU A 673 -18.93 24.57 24.94
N GLY A 674 -19.04 25.74 25.56
CA GLY A 674 -18.10 26.21 26.59
C GLY A 674 -16.73 26.65 26.04
N LEU A 675 -16.70 27.28 24.87
CA LEU A 675 -15.48 27.80 24.25
C LEU A 675 -15.01 29.10 24.93
N SER A 676 -13.73 29.16 25.28
CA SER A 676 -13.08 30.39 25.76
C SER A 676 -11.94 30.80 24.84
N VAL A 677 -12.05 31.92 24.13
CA VAL A 677 -10.99 32.50 23.31
C VAL A 677 -10.34 33.66 24.08
N VAL A 678 -9.09 33.47 24.49
CA VAL A 678 -8.43 34.35 25.48
C VAL A 678 -7.11 34.90 24.94
N GLY A 679 -6.95 36.23 24.98
CA GLY A 679 -5.75 36.92 24.48
C GLY A 679 -4.78 37.47 25.53
N ASN A 680 -5.22 37.58 26.79
CA ASN A 680 -4.43 38.19 27.89
C ASN A 680 -3.79 39.54 27.53
N GLU A 681 -4.44 40.36 26.71
CA GLU A 681 -3.99 41.67 26.21
C GLU A 681 -2.76 41.66 25.28
N GLN A 682 -2.13 40.50 25.09
CA GLN A 682 -0.98 40.28 24.21
C GLN A 682 -1.40 39.73 22.84
N GLY A 683 -2.45 38.91 22.80
CA GLY A 683 -2.93 38.25 21.59
C GLY A 683 -3.35 39.21 20.48
N VAL A 684 -2.79 39.00 19.29
CA VAL A 684 -3.11 39.79 18.09
C VAL A 684 -3.68 38.89 16.99
N ILE A 685 -4.81 39.29 16.40
CA ILE A 685 -5.37 38.71 15.17
C ILE A 685 -5.33 39.80 14.10
N ASP A 686 -4.54 39.61 13.05
CA ASP A 686 -4.35 40.58 11.96
C ASP A 686 -4.84 40.02 10.62
N GLY A 687 -5.90 40.61 10.08
CA GLY A 687 -6.51 40.20 8.81
C GLY A 687 -5.72 40.61 7.56
N GLN A 688 -4.69 41.46 7.66
CA GLN A 688 -3.92 42.00 6.53
C GLN A 688 -4.70 42.81 5.47
N GLY A 689 -5.95 43.21 5.68
CA GLY A 689 -6.58 44.34 4.97
C GLY A 689 -6.95 44.23 3.48
N ASP A 690 -6.70 43.12 2.74
CA ASP A 690 -7.15 42.96 1.35
C ASP A 690 -8.56 42.36 1.22
N SER A 691 -9.54 43.07 0.66
CA SER A 691 -10.97 42.70 0.64
C SER A 691 -11.33 41.52 -0.29
N TRP A 692 -11.23 40.28 0.19
CA TRP A 692 -11.67 39.10 -0.57
C TRP A 692 -12.35 38.00 0.25
N TRP A 693 -12.33 38.07 1.58
CA TRP A 693 -13.11 37.22 2.50
C TRP A 693 -14.05 38.04 3.40
N HIS A 694 -14.98 37.37 4.09
CA HIS A 694 -16.15 38.00 4.71
C HIS A 694 -16.09 38.12 6.24
N HIS A 695 -15.66 37.07 6.94
CA HIS A 695 -15.63 37.05 8.41
C HIS A 695 -14.28 36.56 8.90
N ALA A 696 -13.64 37.34 9.79
CA ALA A 696 -12.33 36.99 10.35
C ALA A 696 -12.47 35.94 11.43
N LEU A 697 -13.23 36.25 12.47
CA LEU A 697 -13.46 35.37 13.61
C LEU A 697 -14.96 35.10 13.70
N ARG A 698 -15.38 33.94 13.18
CA ARG A 698 -16.80 33.55 13.15
C ARG A 698 -17.09 32.46 14.19
N PHE A 699 -18.14 32.69 14.96
CA PHE A 699 -18.72 31.73 15.88
C PHE A 699 -20.15 31.40 15.43
N SER A 700 -20.38 30.13 15.08
CA SER A 700 -21.72 29.65 14.71
C SER A 700 -22.15 28.54 15.68
N HIS A 701 -23.32 28.68 16.31
CA HIS A 701 -23.86 27.70 17.26
C HIS A 701 -22.88 27.37 18.41
N CYS A 702 -22.15 28.38 18.90
CA CYS A 702 -21.23 28.25 20.02
C CYS A 702 -21.87 28.80 21.29
N ASN A 703 -22.27 27.92 22.22
CA ASN A 703 -22.95 28.33 23.45
C ASN A 703 -21.97 28.43 24.62
N ASN A 704 -22.30 29.27 25.61
CA ASN A 704 -21.41 29.54 26.75
C ASN A 704 -20.03 30.03 26.28
N LEU A 705 -20.05 30.96 25.32
CA LEU A 705 -18.86 31.49 24.65
C LEU A 705 -18.27 32.66 25.43
N HIS A 706 -16.97 32.61 25.68
CA HIS A 706 -16.20 33.70 26.28
C HIS A 706 -15.10 34.17 25.33
N VAL A 707 -15.09 35.45 24.96
CA VAL A 707 -14.04 36.06 24.12
C VAL A 707 -13.45 37.25 24.85
N THR A 708 -12.15 37.22 25.18
CA THR A 708 -11.56 38.31 25.97
C THR A 708 -10.10 38.61 25.69
N GLY A 709 -9.72 39.88 25.85
CA GLY A 709 -8.33 40.32 25.90
C GLY A 709 -7.59 40.27 24.55
N LEU A 710 -8.28 40.38 23.42
CA LEU A 710 -7.68 40.30 22.09
C LEU A 710 -7.53 41.67 21.43
N LYS A 711 -6.46 41.83 20.65
CA LYS A 711 -6.27 42.93 19.69
C LYS A 711 -6.58 42.43 18.29
N HIS A 712 -7.70 42.84 17.70
CA HIS A 712 -8.07 42.41 16.35
C HIS A 712 -7.90 43.55 15.35
N LYS A 713 -6.98 43.39 14.42
CA LYS A 713 -6.56 44.41 13.46
C LYS A 713 -6.89 44.02 12.04
N ASN A 714 -7.15 45.05 11.22
CA ASN A 714 -7.18 44.98 9.75
C ASN A 714 -8.03 43.84 9.18
N SER A 715 -9.17 43.50 9.81
CA SER A 715 -10.17 42.68 9.15
C SER A 715 -10.80 43.47 8.01
N GLN A 716 -11.20 42.76 6.97
CA GLN A 716 -11.61 43.29 5.69
C GLN A 716 -13.07 43.71 5.66
N LYS A 717 -13.94 42.90 6.27
CA LYS A 717 -15.40 43.07 6.29
C LYS A 717 -15.99 42.91 7.68
N ASN A 718 -15.61 41.87 8.40
CA ASN A 718 -16.13 41.69 9.75
C ASN A 718 -15.04 41.14 10.66
N HIS A 719 -14.80 41.78 11.80
CA HIS A 719 -13.85 41.28 12.78
C HIS A 719 -14.44 40.08 13.54
N ILE A 720 -15.58 40.25 14.20
CA ILE A 720 -16.19 39.18 15.00
C ILE A 720 -17.65 38.98 14.61
N SER A 721 -18.01 37.75 14.25
CA SER A 721 -19.38 37.37 13.91
C SER A 721 -19.92 36.33 14.88
N ILE A 722 -21.06 36.63 15.51
CA ILE A 722 -21.78 35.78 16.45
C ILE A 722 -23.12 35.38 15.81
N ASN A 723 -23.26 34.10 15.48
CA ASN A 723 -24.44 33.58 14.79
C ASN A 723 -25.00 32.35 15.51
N GLY A 724 -26.30 32.34 15.84
CA GLY A 724 -26.94 31.16 16.44
C GLY A 724 -26.40 30.80 17.84
N CYS A 725 -25.81 31.74 18.57
CA CYS A 725 -25.14 31.48 19.85
C CYS A 725 -26.01 31.88 21.04
N ASN A 726 -25.90 31.17 22.17
CA ASN A 726 -26.57 31.50 23.42
C ASN A 726 -25.55 31.67 24.57
N ASN A 727 -25.77 32.67 25.42
CA ASN A 727 -24.91 33.00 26.55
C ASN A 727 -23.48 33.33 26.11
N VAL A 728 -23.32 34.49 25.47
CA VAL A 728 -22.04 34.96 24.92
C VAL A 728 -21.54 36.13 25.76
N ASN A 729 -20.27 36.11 26.16
CA ASN A 729 -19.62 37.20 26.88
C ASN A 729 -18.34 37.65 26.15
N ILE A 730 -18.32 38.90 25.71
CA ILE A 730 -17.22 39.53 25.01
C ILE A 730 -16.71 40.70 25.85
N ALA A 731 -15.43 40.69 26.23
CA ALA A 731 -14.87 41.71 27.11
C ALA A 731 -13.43 42.09 26.78
N ASN A 732 -13.02 43.33 27.02
CA ASN A 732 -11.62 43.78 26.93
C ASN A 732 -11.01 43.60 25.53
N LEU A 733 -11.75 43.93 24.47
CA LEU A 733 -11.25 43.82 23.09
C LEU A 733 -10.80 45.18 22.55
N HIS A 734 -9.75 45.16 21.73
CA HIS A 734 -9.33 46.31 20.95
C HIS A 734 -9.41 45.98 19.46
N ILE A 735 -10.42 46.51 18.79
CA ILE A 735 -10.72 46.26 17.39
C ILE A 735 -10.35 47.49 16.57
N THR A 736 -9.51 47.32 15.57
CA THR A 736 -9.08 48.42 14.69
C THR A 736 -9.07 48.00 13.23
N ALA A 737 -9.56 48.84 12.33
CA ALA A 737 -9.36 48.74 10.89
C ALA A 737 -8.99 50.11 10.30
N PRO A 738 -8.33 50.14 9.13
CA PRO A 738 -8.10 51.38 8.41
C PRO A 738 -9.43 52.09 8.10
N ALA A 739 -9.45 53.42 8.24
CA ALA A 739 -10.65 54.23 7.98
C ALA A 739 -11.17 54.13 6.53
N THR A 740 -10.36 53.62 5.61
CA THR A 740 -10.69 53.41 4.19
C THR A 740 -11.26 52.02 3.89
N SER A 741 -11.47 51.14 4.88
CA SER A 741 -11.98 49.77 4.67
C SER A 741 -13.52 49.77 4.62
N PRO A 742 -14.16 49.74 3.43
CA PRO A 742 -15.61 49.85 3.34
C PRO A 742 -16.30 48.61 3.93
N ASN A 743 -17.37 48.82 4.71
CA ASN A 743 -18.20 47.77 5.32
C ASN A 743 -17.43 46.88 6.32
N THR A 744 -16.61 47.48 7.19
CA THR A 744 -16.01 46.76 8.33
C THR A 744 -16.88 46.89 9.58
N ASP A 745 -17.62 45.84 9.90
CA ASP A 745 -18.31 45.74 11.18
C ASP A 745 -17.36 45.20 12.26
N GLY A 746 -17.38 45.80 13.45
CA GLY A 746 -16.57 45.36 14.58
C GLY A 746 -17.09 44.04 15.16
N ILE A 747 -18.30 44.06 15.70
CA ILE A 747 -19.00 42.87 16.17
C ILE A 747 -20.38 42.79 15.51
N ASP A 748 -20.63 41.74 14.74
CA ASP A 748 -21.94 41.44 14.17
C ASP A 748 -22.61 40.30 14.94
N ILE A 749 -23.84 40.55 15.38
CA ILE A 749 -24.65 39.61 16.13
C ILE A 749 -25.89 39.29 15.30
N SER A 750 -26.15 38.01 15.08
CA SER A 750 -27.35 37.51 14.39
C SER A 750 -27.89 36.26 15.06
N SER A 751 -29.22 36.12 15.10
CA SER A 751 -29.90 34.90 15.57
C SER A 751 -29.39 34.38 16.94
N SER A 752 -29.01 35.28 17.85
CA SER A 752 -28.33 34.93 19.10
C SER A 752 -29.05 35.51 20.32
N THR A 753 -28.92 34.86 21.48
CA THR A 753 -29.62 35.26 22.71
C THR A 753 -28.66 35.40 23.89
N ASN A 754 -28.93 36.36 24.77
CA ASN A 754 -28.14 36.59 25.99
C ASN A 754 -26.66 36.90 25.68
N VAL A 755 -26.44 38.01 24.96
CA VAL A 755 -25.11 38.46 24.54
C VAL A 755 -24.68 39.67 25.38
N HIS A 756 -23.53 39.57 26.02
CA HIS A 756 -22.92 40.62 26.83
C HIS A 756 -21.64 41.12 26.16
N ILE A 757 -21.55 42.43 25.90
CA ILE A 757 -20.35 43.07 25.35
C ILE A 757 -19.94 44.21 26.28
N GLN A 758 -18.71 44.17 26.77
CA GLN A 758 -18.22 45.20 27.70
C GLN A 758 -16.76 45.58 27.53
N ASP A 759 -16.38 46.79 27.96
CA ASP A 759 -14.98 47.21 28.08
C ASP A 759 -14.18 47.10 26.77
N CYS A 760 -14.79 47.39 25.62
CA CYS A 760 -14.15 47.29 24.31
C CYS A 760 -13.88 48.66 23.68
N ILE A 761 -12.79 48.73 22.93
CA ILE A 761 -12.41 49.88 22.10
C ILE A 761 -12.47 49.45 20.64
N MET A 762 -13.26 50.15 19.83
CA MET A 762 -13.51 49.79 18.43
C MET A 762 -13.35 51.02 17.52
N ALA A 763 -12.55 50.87 16.47
CA ALA A 763 -12.40 51.86 15.41
C ALA A 763 -12.44 51.14 14.06
N THR A 764 -13.59 51.20 13.39
CA THR A 764 -13.88 50.44 12.16
C THR A 764 -14.45 51.35 11.06
N GLY A 765 -14.55 50.85 9.82
CA GLY A 765 -15.09 51.63 8.71
C GLY A 765 -16.62 51.73 8.68
N ASP A 766 -17.33 50.79 9.31
CA ASP A 766 -18.80 50.71 9.37
C ASP A 766 -19.26 50.58 10.83
N ASP A 767 -20.21 49.70 11.18
CA ASP A 767 -20.80 49.63 12.52
C ASP A 767 -19.81 49.03 13.53
N CYS A 768 -19.51 49.72 14.64
CA CYS A 768 -18.75 49.11 15.73
C CYS A 768 -19.45 47.85 16.24
N ILE A 769 -20.78 47.92 16.41
CA ILE A 769 -21.61 46.77 16.74
C ILE A 769 -22.87 46.79 15.88
N ALA A 770 -23.09 45.71 15.13
CA ALA A 770 -24.28 45.47 14.32
C ALA A 770 -25.15 44.38 14.97
N ILE A 771 -26.44 44.66 15.16
CA ILE A 771 -27.41 43.75 15.75
C ILE A 771 -28.47 43.41 14.70
N ASN A 772 -28.44 42.19 14.20
CA ASN A 772 -29.29 41.69 13.12
C ASN A 772 -30.45 40.83 13.65
N GLY A 773 -31.35 40.42 12.74
CA GLY A 773 -32.58 39.69 13.06
C GLY A 773 -32.37 38.37 13.81
N GLY A 774 -33.39 38.00 14.59
CA GLY A 774 -33.41 36.82 15.45
C GLY A 774 -32.61 36.98 16.75
N THR A 775 -32.24 38.21 17.11
CA THR A 775 -31.37 38.49 18.26
C THR A 775 -32.18 39.01 19.44
N SER A 776 -31.98 38.45 20.63
CA SER A 776 -32.70 38.87 21.84
C SER A 776 -31.79 38.97 23.07
N ILE A 777 -32.09 39.91 23.98
CA ILE A 777 -31.35 40.09 25.25
C ILE A 777 -29.86 40.38 24.98
N VAL A 778 -29.56 41.61 24.57
CA VAL A 778 -28.18 42.05 24.30
C VAL A 778 -27.84 43.22 25.23
N ASN A 779 -26.80 43.06 26.04
CA ASN A 779 -26.32 44.11 26.94
C ASN A 779 -24.94 44.58 26.48
N ILE A 780 -24.84 45.86 26.13
CA ILE A 780 -23.62 46.51 25.67
C ILE A 780 -23.27 47.60 26.69
N SER A 781 -22.06 47.57 27.25
CA SER A 781 -21.65 48.60 28.22
C SER A 781 -20.18 49.00 28.15
N ARG A 782 -19.84 50.24 28.54
CA ARG A 782 -18.43 50.69 28.60
C ARG A 782 -17.67 50.53 27.28
N ILE A 783 -18.31 50.84 26.17
CA ILE A 783 -17.71 50.77 24.83
C ILE A 783 -17.21 52.15 24.41
N THR A 784 -16.00 52.20 23.86
CA THR A 784 -15.50 53.37 23.11
C THR A 784 -15.50 53.03 21.63
N CYS A 785 -16.32 53.73 20.85
CA CYS A 785 -16.49 53.47 19.43
C CYS A 785 -16.14 54.69 18.59
N GLY A 786 -15.32 54.49 17.56
CA GLY A 786 -15.09 55.46 16.49
C GLY A 786 -13.61 55.72 16.18
N PRO A 787 -13.29 56.27 14.99
CA PRO A 787 -14.23 56.72 13.94
C PRO A 787 -14.94 55.54 13.25
N GLY A 788 -15.97 55.82 12.43
CA GLY A 788 -16.83 54.81 11.79
C GLY A 788 -18.32 55.07 12.03
N HIS A 789 -19.16 54.03 11.96
CA HIS A 789 -20.52 54.05 12.52
C HIS A 789 -20.54 53.47 13.94
N GLY A 790 -21.51 53.90 14.72
CA GLY A 790 -21.68 53.51 16.11
C GLY A 790 -22.31 52.14 16.29
N ILE A 791 -23.41 52.09 17.03
CA ILE A 791 -24.17 50.86 17.27
C ILE A 791 -25.42 50.91 16.40
N SER A 792 -25.58 49.91 15.54
CA SER A 792 -26.72 49.81 14.63
C SER A 792 -27.53 48.54 14.89
N ILE A 793 -28.84 48.71 15.01
CA ILE A 793 -29.82 47.63 15.00
C ILE A 793 -30.41 47.56 13.59
N GLY A 794 -30.22 46.43 12.92
CA GLY A 794 -30.61 46.18 11.54
C GLY A 794 -29.41 45.96 10.61
N SER A 795 -29.62 45.67 9.34
CA SER A 795 -30.82 45.93 8.53
C SER A 795 -31.96 44.91 8.69
N LEU A 796 -32.97 45.25 9.50
CA LEU A 796 -34.12 44.37 9.73
C LEU A 796 -35.09 44.40 8.55
N GLY A 797 -35.67 43.26 8.21
CA GLY A 797 -36.66 43.13 7.15
C GLY A 797 -36.08 43.18 5.73
N LYS A 798 -34.76 43.10 5.60
CA LYS A 798 -34.07 43.12 4.29
C LYS A 798 -34.60 41.98 3.41
N ASP A 799 -34.81 42.27 2.12
CA ASP A 799 -35.36 41.34 1.14
C ASP A 799 -36.76 40.78 1.51
N GLY A 800 -37.54 41.53 2.30
CA GLY A 800 -38.89 41.14 2.73
C GLY A 800 -38.93 40.11 3.86
N LYS A 801 -37.81 39.91 4.57
CA LYS A 801 -37.70 38.95 5.67
C LYS A 801 -38.54 39.36 6.88
N HIS A 802 -38.89 38.36 7.69
CA HIS A 802 -39.48 38.55 9.01
C HIS A 802 -38.38 38.52 10.07
N ASP A 803 -37.99 39.69 10.60
CA ASP A 803 -36.91 39.82 11.57
C ASP A 803 -37.42 40.34 12.92
N GLU A 804 -36.98 39.70 13.99
CA GLU A 804 -37.31 40.06 15.37
C GLU A 804 -36.05 40.44 16.14
N VAL A 805 -36.10 41.57 16.83
CA VAL A 805 -35.07 42.00 17.79
C VAL A 805 -35.74 42.53 19.05
N GLU A 806 -35.32 42.04 20.22
CA GLU A 806 -35.87 42.52 21.50
C GLU A 806 -34.88 42.55 22.67
N GLY A 807 -35.09 43.48 23.59
CA GLY A 807 -34.34 43.52 24.84
C GLY A 807 -32.89 43.95 24.63
N ILE A 808 -32.67 45.04 23.91
CA ILE A 808 -31.33 45.60 23.66
C ILE A 808 -31.07 46.71 24.66
N HIS A 809 -30.00 46.61 25.45
CA HIS A 809 -29.60 47.61 26.43
C HIS A 809 -28.17 48.07 26.15
N VAL A 810 -28.01 49.34 25.82
CA VAL A 810 -26.72 50.00 25.58
C VAL A 810 -26.52 51.04 26.67
N ASP A 811 -25.50 50.88 27.50
CA ASP A 811 -25.25 51.75 28.65
C ASP A 811 -23.80 52.26 28.71
N ASN A 812 -23.58 53.49 29.14
CA ASN A 812 -22.25 54.03 29.44
C ASN A 812 -21.25 53.87 28.28
N CYS A 813 -21.62 54.34 27.09
CA CYS A 813 -20.81 54.22 25.87
C CYS A 813 -20.37 55.61 25.36
N THR A 814 -19.16 55.69 24.79
CA THR A 814 -18.61 56.91 24.20
C THR A 814 -18.38 56.72 22.71
N PHE A 815 -18.89 57.63 21.90
CA PHE A 815 -18.78 57.61 20.44
C PHE A 815 -17.94 58.79 19.96
N ILE A 816 -16.80 58.53 19.32
CA ILE A 816 -15.79 59.53 18.95
C ILE A 816 -15.71 59.64 17.42
N ARG A 817 -16.06 60.81 16.86
CA ARG A 817 -16.01 61.10 15.42
C ARG A 817 -16.73 60.05 14.57
N THR A 818 -17.87 59.57 15.03
CA THR A 818 -18.68 58.60 14.28
C THR A 818 -19.61 59.30 13.29
N GLN A 819 -19.86 58.68 12.14
CA GLN A 819 -20.83 59.14 11.15
C GLN A 819 -22.28 58.92 11.65
N ASN A 820 -22.53 57.77 12.26
CA ASN A 820 -23.81 57.44 12.92
C ASN A 820 -23.52 57.10 14.38
N GLY A 821 -24.36 57.54 15.30
CA GLY A 821 -24.26 57.21 16.72
C GLY A 821 -24.99 55.91 17.03
N VAL A 822 -26.17 56.04 17.62
CA VAL A 822 -27.09 54.92 17.81
C VAL A 822 -28.17 54.94 16.74
N ARG A 823 -28.31 53.82 16.02
CA ARG A 823 -29.15 53.74 14.82
C ARG A 823 -30.04 52.51 14.83
N ILE A 824 -31.30 52.67 14.46
CA ILE A 824 -32.22 51.58 14.12
C ILE A 824 -32.55 51.72 12.63
N LYS A 825 -32.26 50.69 11.82
CA LYS A 825 -32.47 50.67 10.36
C LYS A 825 -33.35 49.49 9.94
N THR A 826 -34.50 49.75 9.34
CA THR A 826 -35.41 48.71 8.81
C THR A 826 -35.72 48.95 7.35
N TRP A 827 -35.86 47.86 6.58
CA TRP A 827 -36.17 47.89 5.15
C TRP A 827 -37.68 47.98 4.89
N GLN A 828 -38.03 48.75 3.87
CA GLN A 828 -39.38 48.78 3.34
C GLN A 828 -39.76 47.43 2.73
N GLY A 829 -40.98 46.96 3.02
CA GLY A 829 -41.47 45.64 2.57
C GLY A 829 -41.13 44.48 3.53
N GLY A 830 -40.39 44.73 4.61
CA GLY A 830 -40.06 43.75 5.65
C GLY A 830 -41.19 43.51 6.65
N ALA A 831 -41.04 42.50 7.52
CA ALA A 831 -41.98 42.18 8.60
C ALA A 831 -41.25 41.88 9.93
N GLY A 832 -41.99 41.85 11.04
CA GLY A 832 -41.45 41.56 12.38
C GLY A 832 -41.42 42.78 13.29
N PHE A 833 -40.50 42.80 14.27
CA PHE A 833 -40.42 43.89 15.25
C PHE A 833 -39.02 44.16 15.79
N ALA A 834 -38.79 45.40 16.22
CA ALA A 834 -37.68 45.83 17.06
C ALA A 834 -38.27 46.51 18.30
N LYS A 835 -38.21 45.86 19.47
CA LYS A 835 -38.89 46.37 20.68
C LYS A 835 -38.06 46.29 21.95
N ASN A 836 -38.42 47.08 22.96
CA ASN A 836 -37.77 47.11 24.27
C ASN A 836 -36.27 47.37 24.14
N ILE A 837 -35.93 48.55 23.58
CA ILE A 837 -34.56 48.97 23.29
C ILE A 837 -34.25 50.18 24.18
N ILE A 838 -33.14 50.15 24.90
CA ILE A 838 -32.76 51.20 25.84
C ILE A 838 -31.32 51.62 25.52
N PHE A 839 -31.14 52.90 25.22
CA PHE A 839 -29.86 53.59 25.07
C PHE A 839 -29.70 54.55 26.25
N SER A 840 -28.79 54.27 27.18
CA SER A 840 -28.57 55.07 28.39
C SER A 840 -27.13 55.54 28.56
N ASN A 841 -26.95 56.72 29.15
CA ASN A 841 -25.64 57.26 29.55
C ASN A 841 -24.63 57.31 28.40
N ILE A 842 -25.05 57.79 27.22
CA ILE A 842 -24.20 57.85 26.03
C ILE A 842 -23.53 59.23 25.90
N ASN A 843 -22.24 59.24 25.61
CA ASN A 843 -21.47 60.46 25.31
C ASN A 843 -21.04 60.51 23.84
N PHE A 844 -21.38 61.57 23.13
CA PHE A 844 -20.95 61.83 21.74
C PHE A 844 -19.84 62.87 21.68
N GLU A 845 -18.74 62.56 21.01
CA GLU A 845 -17.65 63.48 20.70
C GLU A 845 -17.58 63.69 19.20
N SER A 846 -18.24 64.75 18.73
CA SER A 846 -18.22 65.16 17.32
C SER A 846 -18.79 64.11 16.37
N ALA A 847 -19.98 63.55 16.67
CA ALA A 847 -20.68 62.60 15.80
C ALA A 847 -21.52 63.32 14.72
N ASP A 848 -21.63 62.78 13.51
CA ASP A 848 -22.43 63.42 12.44
C ASP A 848 -23.93 63.25 12.70
N HIS A 849 -24.42 62.02 12.85
CA HIS A 849 -25.83 61.72 13.13
C HIS A 849 -25.97 60.90 14.44
N PRO A 850 -26.06 61.57 15.61
CA PRO A 850 -26.05 60.91 16.92
C PRO A 850 -27.19 59.91 17.19
N ILE A 851 -28.44 60.27 16.85
CA ILE A 851 -29.62 59.44 17.11
C ILE A 851 -30.41 59.28 15.81
N ILE A 852 -30.63 58.04 15.40
CA ILE A 852 -31.31 57.71 14.14
C ILE A 852 -32.30 56.56 14.33
N ILE A 853 -33.53 56.76 13.87
CA ILE A 853 -34.44 55.70 13.47
C ILE A 853 -34.77 55.94 12.01
N ASP A 854 -34.48 54.95 11.17
CA ASP A 854 -34.76 54.98 9.73
C ASP A 854 -35.51 53.70 9.35
N GLN A 855 -36.84 53.78 9.33
CA GLN A 855 -37.68 52.68 8.83
C GLN A 855 -37.80 52.67 7.30
N GLN A 856 -37.22 53.65 6.60
CA GLN A 856 -37.24 53.75 5.13
C GLN A 856 -35.86 53.44 4.54
N TYR A 857 -35.06 52.64 5.25
CA TYR A 857 -33.68 52.39 4.86
C TYR A 857 -33.60 51.68 3.51
N CYS A 858 -32.97 52.34 2.54
CA CYS A 858 -32.89 51.88 1.16
C CYS A 858 -31.61 52.43 0.48
N PRO A 859 -30.47 51.75 0.63
CA PRO A 859 -29.17 52.23 0.17
C PRO A 859 -28.99 52.20 -1.36
N HIS A 860 -29.88 51.53 -2.11
CA HIS A 860 -29.89 51.50 -3.57
C HIS A 860 -31.17 52.14 -4.08
N LYS A 861 -31.07 53.13 -4.99
CA LYS A 861 -32.10 54.11 -5.41
C LYS A 861 -33.49 53.61 -5.88
N LYS A 862 -33.84 52.32 -5.75
CA LYS A 862 -35.18 51.77 -6.06
C LYS A 862 -35.77 51.10 -4.83
N CYS A 863 -36.57 51.85 -4.09
CA CYS A 863 -37.38 51.32 -2.99
C CYS A 863 -38.81 51.15 -3.52
N ASN A 864 -39.35 49.94 -3.41
CA ASN A 864 -40.76 49.70 -3.70
C ASN A 864 -41.50 50.16 -2.45
N ASN A 865 -42.25 51.26 -2.51
CA ASN A 865 -43.15 51.67 -1.42
C ASN A 865 -44.16 50.53 -1.15
N ALA A 866 -43.79 49.58 -0.29
CA ALA A 866 -44.49 48.31 -0.07
C ALA A 866 -45.21 48.33 1.27
N GLY A 867 -46.38 47.69 1.34
CA GLY A 867 -47.35 47.78 2.44
C GLY A 867 -46.99 47.14 3.79
N SER A 868 -45.75 46.65 3.97
CA SER A 868 -45.30 45.91 5.15
C SER A 868 -43.99 46.50 5.65
N ASP A 869 -43.91 46.87 6.93
CA ASP A 869 -42.69 47.39 7.57
C ASP A 869 -42.46 46.73 8.94
N VAL A 870 -41.20 46.69 9.39
CA VAL A 870 -40.82 46.17 10.72
C VAL A 870 -41.30 47.12 11.82
N LYS A 871 -42.06 46.62 12.79
CA LYS A 871 -42.62 47.46 13.88
C LYS A 871 -41.53 47.85 14.87
N VAL A 872 -41.26 49.15 15.00
CA VAL A 872 -40.35 49.70 16.02
C VAL A 872 -41.16 50.22 17.21
N SER A 873 -40.98 49.66 18.41
CA SER A 873 -41.68 50.14 19.61
C SER A 873 -40.84 50.13 20.89
N ASP A 874 -41.24 50.93 21.87
CA ASP A 874 -40.63 50.94 23.22
C ASP A 874 -39.11 51.19 23.19
N VAL A 875 -38.70 52.25 22.49
CA VAL A 875 -37.30 52.67 22.38
C VAL A 875 -37.04 53.87 23.30
N LYS A 876 -36.10 53.73 24.22
CA LYS A 876 -35.77 54.75 25.22
C LYS A 876 -34.36 55.28 25.02
N TYR A 877 -34.22 56.60 25.02
CA TYR A 877 -32.95 57.33 24.96
C TYR A 877 -32.82 58.15 26.25
N LEU A 878 -31.94 57.73 27.16
CA LEU A 878 -31.87 58.22 28.54
C LEU A 878 -30.48 58.81 28.83
N GLY A 879 -30.39 60.08 29.20
CA GLY A 879 -29.12 60.67 29.65
C GLY A 879 -28.05 60.76 28.55
N ILE A 880 -28.45 61.01 27.31
CA ILE A 880 -27.52 61.13 26.17
C ILE A 880 -26.94 62.54 26.11
N ARG A 881 -25.63 62.69 26.00
CA ARG A 881 -24.96 64.00 25.98
C ARG A 881 -23.87 64.06 24.91
N GLY A 882 -23.45 65.25 24.51
CA GLY A 882 -22.24 65.40 23.70
C GLY A 882 -22.33 66.45 22.59
N THR A 883 -21.55 66.24 21.53
CA THR A 883 -21.38 67.17 20.42
C THR A 883 -21.56 66.52 19.04
N SER A 884 -22.06 67.30 18.08
CA SER A 884 -22.24 66.90 16.68
C SER A 884 -21.56 67.86 15.70
N ILE A 885 -21.02 67.33 14.59
CA ILE A 885 -20.37 68.12 13.52
C ILE A 885 -21.35 68.49 12.40
N SER A 886 -22.32 67.61 12.09
CA SER A 886 -23.27 67.80 10.99
C SER A 886 -24.36 68.82 11.33
N LYS A 887 -24.80 69.56 10.31
CA LYS A 887 -25.94 70.49 10.38
C LYS A 887 -27.27 69.81 10.08
N ASN A 888 -27.24 68.66 9.41
CA ASN A 888 -28.44 67.96 8.96
C ASN A 888 -28.79 66.87 9.98
N ALA A 889 -29.87 67.10 10.73
CA ALA A 889 -30.53 66.19 11.68
C ALA A 889 -29.63 65.57 12.79
N THR A 890 -29.50 66.28 13.91
CA THR A 890 -28.86 65.77 15.16
C THR A 890 -29.67 64.62 15.79
N ILE A 891 -31.00 64.68 15.67
CA ILE A 891 -31.93 63.60 16.02
C ILE A 891 -32.84 63.41 14.81
N ASN A 892 -32.82 62.22 14.21
CA ASN A 892 -33.64 61.86 13.05
C ASN A 892 -34.49 60.63 13.35
N LEU A 893 -35.81 60.80 13.44
CA LEU A 893 -36.78 59.73 13.66
C LEU A 893 -37.69 59.63 12.45
N SER A 894 -37.29 58.88 11.43
CA SER A 894 -38.01 58.70 10.17
C SER A 894 -38.74 57.36 10.19
N CYS A 895 -40.02 57.39 10.52
CA CYS A 895 -40.87 56.20 10.64
C CYS A 895 -41.87 56.07 9.49
N SER A 896 -42.30 54.84 9.21
CA SER A 896 -43.30 54.52 8.19
C SER A 896 -44.66 55.12 8.54
N GLU A 897 -45.41 55.52 7.51
CA GLU A 897 -46.80 55.94 7.67
C GLU A 897 -47.72 54.76 7.99
N MET A 898 -47.40 53.56 7.50
CA MET A 898 -48.24 52.36 7.68
C MET A 898 -47.99 51.68 9.02
N VAL A 899 -46.74 51.67 9.48
CA VAL A 899 -46.32 51.09 10.78
C VAL A 899 -45.49 52.13 11.54
N PRO A 900 -46.13 53.12 12.18
CA PRO A 900 -45.43 54.19 12.88
C PRO A 900 -44.62 53.66 14.07
N CYS A 901 -43.54 54.37 14.42
CA CYS A 901 -42.79 54.06 15.64
C CYS A 901 -43.58 54.52 16.87
N THR A 902 -43.73 53.66 17.88
CA THR A 902 -44.51 53.97 19.09
C THR A 902 -43.71 53.77 20.38
N GLY A 903 -44.09 54.47 21.45
CA GLY A 903 -43.40 54.33 22.75
C GLY A 903 -41.95 54.85 22.73
N ILE A 904 -41.66 55.85 21.91
CA ILE A 904 -40.34 56.48 21.84
C ILE A 904 -40.18 57.46 23.00
N VAL A 905 -39.19 57.27 23.87
CA VAL A 905 -38.93 58.13 25.03
C VAL A 905 -37.56 58.77 24.92
N LEU A 906 -37.49 60.10 24.95
CA LEU A 906 -36.23 60.85 25.07
C LEU A 906 -36.22 61.60 26.41
N GLU A 907 -35.26 61.27 27.27
CA GLU A 907 -35.14 61.89 28.59
C GLU A 907 -33.70 62.33 28.85
N ASN A 908 -33.51 63.57 29.30
CA ASN A 908 -32.19 64.13 29.62
C ASN A 908 -31.19 64.06 28.44
N VAL A 909 -31.65 64.37 27.22
CA VAL A 909 -30.84 64.38 26.00
C VAL A 909 -30.26 65.78 25.75
N ASN A 910 -28.94 65.94 25.67
CA ASN A 910 -28.26 67.22 25.46
C ASN A 910 -27.12 67.13 24.44
N ILE A 911 -27.41 67.43 23.17
CA ILE A 911 -26.44 67.36 22.06
C ILE A 911 -26.25 68.76 21.46
N LYS A 912 -25.00 69.23 21.42
CA LYS A 912 -24.64 70.56 20.91
C LYS A 912 -23.88 70.48 19.58
N VAL A 913 -24.12 71.41 18.67
CA VAL A 913 -23.32 71.48 17.41
C VAL A 913 -22.05 72.28 17.65
N VAL A 914 -20.88 71.76 17.23
CA VAL A 914 -19.54 72.31 17.54
C VAL A 914 -19.32 73.75 17.03
N ARG A 915 -20.03 74.20 15.99
CA ARG A 915 -19.81 75.50 15.30
C ARG A 915 -20.80 76.62 15.66
N SER A 916 -21.34 76.65 16.89
CA SER A 916 -22.24 77.72 17.39
C SER A 916 -23.52 77.93 16.55
N GLN A 917 -24.09 76.85 16.01
CA GLN A 917 -25.36 76.83 15.25
C GLN A 917 -26.39 75.94 15.96
N ALA A 918 -27.69 76.16 15.71
CA ALA A 918 -28.76 75.39 16.36
C ALA A 918 -28.80 73.94 15.85
N ALA A 919 -28.91 72.97 16.77
CA ALA A 919 -29.10 71.56 16.43
C ALA A 919 -30.51 71.33 15.84
N SER A 920 -30.63 70.54 14.79
CA SER A 920 -31.90 70.26 14.11
C SER A 920 -32.48 68.91 14.52
N VAL A 921 -33.81 68.85 14.70
CA VAL A 921 -34.57 67.63 15.04
C VAL A 921 -35.59 67.36 13.94
N HIS A 922 -35.70 66.11 13.53
CA HIS A 922 -36.65 65.66 12.50
C HIS A 922 -37.42 64.43 12.99
N CYS A 923 -38.74 64.48 12.96
CA CYS A 923 -39.62 63.35 13.30
C CYS A 923 -40.71 63.19 12.22
N ILE A 924 -40.85 61.99 11.67
CA ILE A 924 -41.93 61.58 10.78
C ILE A 924 -42.58 60.34 11.37
N ASN A 925 -43.91 60.38 11.61
CA ASN A 925 -44.71 59.25 12.08
C ASN A 925 -44.16 58.55 13.35
N ALA A 926 -43.54 59.33 14.25
CA ALA A 926 -42.99 58.85 15.52
C ALA A 926 -43.84 59.35 16.71
N TYR A 927 -44.21 58.44 17.59
CA TYR A 927 -45.10 58.68 18.72
C TYR A 927 -44.41 58.37 20.06
N GLY A 928 -44.55 59.29 21.03
CA GLY A 928 -43.98 59.13 22.37
C GLY A 928 -43.78 60.45 23.11
N SER A 929 -42.80 60.51 24.00
CA SER A 929 -42.55 61.66 24.88
C SER A 929 -41.10 62.12 24.89
N ALA A 930 -40.90 63.43 25.06
CA ALA A 930 -39.59 64.04 25.25
C ALA A 930 -39.59 64.94 26.48
N HIS A 931 -38.67 64.68 27.42
CA HIS A 931 -38.53 65.43 28.66
C HIS A 931 -37.06 65.89 28.82
N ILE A 932 -36.86 67.19 29.06
CA ILE A 932 -35.52 67.78 29.30
C ILE A 932 -34.56 67.46 28.13
N CYS A 933 -34.89 67.95 26.93
CA CYS A 933 -34.14 67.72 25.70
C CYS A 933 -33.59 69.02 25.09
N ASN A 934 -32.32 69.02 24.70
CA ASN A 934 -31.64 70.07 23.94
C ASN A 934 -30.84 69.42 22.79
N PRO A 935 -31.22 69.57 21.51
CA PRO A 935 -32.32 70.40 21.00
C PRO A 935 -33.71 69.95 21.45
N THR A 936 -34.67 70.88 21.48
CA THR A 936 -36.06 70.60 21.85
C THR A 936 -36.74 69.74 20.79
N VAL A 937 -37.44 68.66 21.21
CA VAL A 937 -38.06 67.66 20.33
C VAL A 937 -39.58 67.84 20.31
N ASN A 938 -40.07 68.86 19.60
CA ASN A 938 -41.50 69.17 19.52
C ASN A 938 -42.26 68.35 18.46
N CYS A 939 -41.55 67.59 17.62
CA CYS A 939 -42.15 66.86 16.51
C CYS A 939 -42.66 65.45 16.86
N LEU A 940 -42.44 64.97 18.09
CA LEU A 940 -43.01 63.72 18.56
C LEU A 940 -44.50 63.89 18.85
N LYS A 941 -45.32 63.03 18.27
CA LYS A 941 -46.77 63.02 18.51
C LYS A 941 -47.05 62.27 19.81
N SER A 942 -47.95 62.80 20.64
CA SER A 942 -48.43 62.13 21.86
C SER A 942 -49.30 60.93 21.56
#